data_AF-A0A271K8J9-F1
#
_entry.id   AF-A0A271K8J9-F1
#
_cell.length_a   1.000
_cell.length_b   1.000
_cell.length_c   1.000
_cell.angle_alpha   90.00
_cell.angle_beta   90.00
_cell.angle_gamma   90.00
#
_symmetry.space_group_name_H-M   'P 1'
#
loop_
_entity.id
_entity.type
_entity.pdbx_description
1 polymer ?
#
loop_
_entity_poly.entity_id
_entity_poly.type
_entity_poly.pdbx_seq_one_letter_code
_entity_poly.pdbx_strand_id
1 'polypeptide(L)'
;MQQIDKRWNGTAMRKLGTVEALWRYPVSSVCGERLQRAEFTEAGPVGDRLYGIFDAETHEIVFPSRQKRWNLAPLISARLDHDDQLQMSLDEENWHNPDDDRFQQKLGELFGCPVTVVRYGADLLDGQSAKPRYQHSPIHLLSRQSIEALKRLLPESVIDERRFRPNVLVDFEGSGATSPEYGLLGKEFRIGNLRLRGTRECGRCSFTTLAQLGLPEDRSVLRALNSNFEKNFGIYCDVLDEGTMESGDEVSIAIPAEQEKTVLIVGAGQAGGMVAKHLRDLGHVGPISIFGDERHTPYERPPLSKPAKTLGPDFALTKVLSGAEAVDLGVDIHLEETVVSIDRASQTIETATGAKHAFDCLVLATGGLPRRLPRVNRGFNRVHAVRTADDAMILQAALRSARRIFVLGGGWLGLEIAAMARSASIEVDLFARDARLCSKTLPSAVGDFLAEVHRANGVKLHLLSEPAFVETPDGVEVSLDGRKAHADLLVLAIGIHPNDHLARLSGLDTRDGILTDENGLTSDPAIFAIGDVSRQRSGTFPEGIRVESWQNANEQAQRAARAILALEQLPTAIPRFWSDQYDLSLQIAGMPDASAVPLAVDGSHNPLWTFENFVIGVNRSRDVHRFAQALAGDSSVGVAIPHKAPEHEGETVPQLLGNDIQMADGDIRRVSSAGLGDLALVRKGDRYFAVEDRCPHAEASLSEGFLEGDRIVCPLHFAEFNLVSGAASSAPKGCPSARTFRVEARGNSLFLHVPTDLPARGGI
;
A
#
# COMPACT_ATOMS: atom_id res chain seq x y z
N MET A 1 -43.10 13.90 -0.39
CA MET A 1 -42.10 14.24 -1.43
C MET A 1 -41.43 15.55 -1.04
N GLN A 2 -40.11 15.50 -0.80
CA GLN A 2 -39.16 16.58 -0.52
C GLN A 2 -39.32 17.41 0.77
N GLN A 3 -39.00 16.79 1.91
CA GLN A 3 -38.06 17.43 2.83
C GLN A 3 -36.67 16.96 2.40
N ILE A 4 -36.02 17.70 1.51
CA ILE A 4 -34.62 17.47 1.18
C ILE A 4 -33.83 17.84 2.43
N ASP A 5 -33.17 16.81 2.97
CA ASP A 5 -32.37 16.84 4.18
C ASP A 5 -31.29 17.93 4.09
N LYS A 6 -31.47 19.01 4.86
CA LYS A 6 -30.61 20.22 4.82
C LYS A 6 -29.14 19.94 5.20
N ARG A 7 -28.81 18.75 5.72
CA ARG A 7 -27.44 18.38 6.13
C ARG A 7 -26.53 17.91 4.99
N TRP A 8 -27.09 17.50 3.85
CA TRP A 8 -26.32 16.94 2.73
C TRP A 8 -26.46 17.71 1.41
N ASN A 9 -27.19 18.84 1.41
CA ASN A 9 -27.29 19.70 0.24
C ASN A 9 -25.89 20.16 -0.21
N GLY A 10 -25.43 19.61 -1.34
CA GLY A 10 -24.12 19.91 -1.93
C GLY A 10 -23.00 18.92 -1.59
N THR A 11 -23.26 17.85 -0.82
CA THR A 11 -22.28 16.76 -0.62
C THR A 11 -22.50 15.69 -1.68
N ALA A 12 -21.43 15.32 -2.38
CA ALA A 12 -21.52 14.31 -3.40
C ALA A 12 -21.67 12.91 -2.79
N MET A 13 -22.44 12.06 -3.46
CA MET A 13 -22.80 10.72 -2.99
C MET A 13 -22.16 9.70 -3.92
N ARG A 14 -21.37 8.80 -3.35
CA ARG A 14 -20.79 7.66 -4.07
C ARG A 14 -21.68 6.44 -3.93
N LYS A 15 -22.14 5.88 -5.05
CA LYS A 15 -22.74 4.54 -5.10
C LYS A 15 -21.70 3.49 -4.69
N LEU A 16 -22.05 2.65 -3.72
CA LEU A 16 -21.27 1.53 -3.24
C LEU A 16 -21.81 0.18 -3.71
N GLY A 17 -23.11 0.09 -3.98
CA GLY A 17 -23.76 -1.16 -4.34
C GLY A 17 -25.28 -1.03 -4.44
N THR A 18 -25.97 -2.17 -4.48
CA THR A 18 -27.42 -2.27 -4.52
C THR A 18 -27.94 -3.31 -3.52
N VAL A 19 -29.14 -3.11 -2.99
CA VAL A 19 -29.80 -4.09 -2.12
C VAL A 19 -30.19 -5.31 -2.94
N GLU A 20 -29.63 -6.47 -2.62
CA GLU A 20 -29.94 -7.74 -3.30
C GLU A 20 -31.13 -8.47 -2.66
N ALA A 21 -31.25 -8.38 -1.33
CA ALA A 21 -32.34 -9.01 -0.60
C ALA A 21 -32.70 -8.27 0.69
N LEU A 22 -33.99 -8.24 1.00
CA LEU A 22 -34.52 -7.81 2.29
C LEU A 22 -35.15 -9.00 3.00
N TRP A 23 -34.95 -9.06 4.31
CA TRP A 23 -35.41 -10.15 5.14
C TRP A 23 -35.98 -9.63 6.46
N ARG A 24 -37.08 -10.25 6.88
CA ARG A 24 -37.72 -10.03 8.17
C ARG A 24 -37.89 -11.35 8.90
N TYR A 25 -37.70 -11.33 10.22
CA TYR A 25 -37.76 -12.47 11.10
C TYR A 25 -38.76 -12.21 12.23
N PRO A 26 -40.07 -12.41 12.02
CA PRO A 26 -41.11 -12.02 13.00
C PRO A 26 -40.97 -12.73 14.35
N VAL A 27 -40.44 -13.95 14.33
CA VAL A 27 -40.25 -14.78 15.53
C VAL A 27 -38.75 -15.01 15.75
N SER A 28 -38.34 -14.90 17.00
CA SER A 28 -36.95 -15.15 17.39
C SER A 28 -36.55 -16.61 17.16
N SER A 29 -35.30 -16.85 16.74
CA SER A 29 -34.71 -18.20 16.59
C SER A 29 -35.28 -19.11 15.49
N VAL A 30 -36.24 -18.64 14.66
CA VAL A 30 -36.85 -19.42 13.56
C VAL A 30 -36.67 -18.73 12.22
N CYS A 31 -36.74 -19.42 11.09
CA CYS A 31 -36.59 -18.85 9.74
C CYS A 31 -37.63 -17.75 9.46
N GLY A 32 -37.24 -16.81 8.60
CA GLY A 32 -38.03 -15.60 8.30
C GLY A 32 -38.57 -15.58 6.87
N GLU A 33 -38.96 -14.41 6.43
CA GLU A 33 -39.51 -14.14 5.11
C GLU A 33 -38.62 -13.17 4.32
N ARG A 34 -38.53 -13.40 3.01
CA ARG A 34 -37.88 -12.48 2.08
C ARG A 34 -38.91 -11.46 1.58
N LEU A 35 -38.53 -10.19 1.59
CA LEU A 35 -39.39 -9.08 1.23
C LEU A 35 -38.88 -8.37 -0.03
N GLN A 36 -39.80 -7.80 -0.80
CA GLN A 36 -39.45 -6.86 -1.88
C GLN A 36 -39.29 -5.43 -1.34
N ARG A 37 -40.09 -5.06 -0.33
CA ARG A 37 -40.13 -3.75 0.32
C ARG A 37 -40.34 -3.92 1.82
N ALA A 38 -39.65 -3.14 2.64
CA ALA A 38 -39.84 -3.12 4.09
C ALA A 38 -39.71 -1.71 4.68
N GLU A 39 -40.56 -1.37 5.64
CA GLU A 39 -40.42 -0.17 6.46
C GLU A 39 -39.43 -0.42 7.60
N PHE A 40 -38.64 0.58 7.96
CA PHE A 40 -37.66 0.53 9.02
C PHE A 40 -37.81 1.71 9.97
N THR A 41 -37.77 1.40 11.27
CA THR A 41 -37.78 2.35 12.38
C THR A 41 -36.42 2.36 13.07
N GLU A 42 -36.23 3.18 14.10
CA GLU A 42 -35.06 3.10 14.99
C GLU A 42 -34.84 1.70 15.57
N ALA A 43 -35.90 0.89 15.70
CA ALA A 43 -35.86 -0.49 16.18
C ALA A 43 -35.56 -1.55 15.08
N GLY A 44 -35.47 -1.14 13.82
CA GLY A 44 -35.19 -2.01 12.67
C GLY A 44 -36.40 -2.23 11.77
N PRO A 45 -36.40 -3.31 10.96
CA PRO A 45 -37.50 -3.59 10.07
C PRO A 45 -38.80 -3.76 10.85
N VAL A 46 -39.87 -3.09 10.42
CA VAL A 46 -41.19 -3.20 11.05
C VAL A 46 -41.68 -4.64 10.98
N GLY A 47 -42.08 -5.16 12.13
CA GLY A 47 -42.50 -6.55 12.28
C GLY A 47 -41.37 -7.55 12.56
N ASP A 48 -40.12 -7.10 12.67
CA ASP A 48 -38.98 -7.96 13.00
C ASP A 48 -38.95 -8.28 14.51
N ARG A 49 -38.68 -9.54 14.85
CA ARG A 49 -38.50 -10.05 16.22
C ARG A 49 -39.62 -9.66 17.19
N LEU A 50 -40.87 -9.62 16.73
CA LEU A 50 -42.04 -9.31 17.57
C LEU A 50 -42.42 -10.43 18.55
N TYR A 51 -42.07 -11.67 18.23
CA TYR A 51 -42.54 -12.85 18.95
C TYR A 51 -41.37 -13.75 19.42
N GLY A 52 -41.63 -14.52 20.47
CA GLY A 52 -40.79 -15.62 20.94
C GLY A 52 -41.61 -16.89 21.12
N ILE A 53 -40.96 -18.04 21.01
CA ILE A 53 -41.55 -19.34 21.39
C ILE A 53 -41.07 -19.65 22.81
N PHE A 54 -41.96 -20.09 23.68
CA PHE A 54 -41.68 -20.39 25.08
C PHE A 54 -42.12 -21.81 25.41
N ASP A 55 -41.36 -22.49 26.25
CA ASP A 55 -41.81 -23.73 26.89
C ASP A 55 -42.99 -23.40 27.80
N ALA A 56 -44.13 -24.09 27.61
CA ALA A 56 -45.39 -23.71 28.26
C ALA A 56 -45.39 -23.98 29.78
N GLU A 57 -44.53 -24.89 30.25
CA GLU A 57 -44.45 -25.28 31.66
C GLU A 57 -43.38 -24.47 32.41
N THR A 58 -42.21 -24.29 31.79
CA THR A 58 -41.05 -23.64 32.43
C THR A 58 -40.94 -22.16 32.12
N HIS A 59 -41.68 -21.67 31.12
CA HIS A 59 -41.59 -20.30 30.59
C HIS A 59 -40.19 -19.94 30.05
N GLU A 60 -39.34 -20.94 29.82
CA GLU A 60 -38.04 -20.74 29.16
C GLU A 60 -38.25 -20.41 27.68
N ILE A 61 -37.60 -19.35 27.21
CA ILE A 61 -37.60 -19.02 25.77
C ILE A 61 -36.85 -20.11 24.98
N VAL A 62 -37.41 -20.48 23.83
CA VAL A 62 -36.82 -21.41 22.87
C VAL A 62 -35.73 -20.69 22.08
N PHE A 63 -34.49 -21.15 22.25
CA PHE A 63 -33.37 -20.69 21.44
C PHE A 63 -32.34 -21.81 21.25
N PRO A 64 -31.78 -21.93 20.03
CA PRO A 64 -30.65 -22.79 19.74
C PRO A 64 -29.49 -22.64 20.73
N SER A 65 -29.21 -23.70 21.48
CA SER A 65 -28.17 -23.71 22.51
C SER A 65 -27.84 -25.12 23.02
N ARG A 66 -27.48 -25.27 24.30
CA ARG A 66 -27.13 -26.56 24.91
C ARG A 66 -28.31 -27.52 24.94
N GLN A 67 -29.54 -27.01 25.08
CA GLN A 67 -30.74 -27.85 25.03
C GLN A 67 -30.99 -28.25 23.56
N LYS A 68 -30.62 -29.49 23.21
CA LYS A 68 -30.67 -29.98 21.82
C LYS A 68 -32.06 -29.87 21.19
N ARG A 69 -33.14 -29.99 21.97
CA ARG A 69 -34.52 -29.82 21.47
C ARG A 69 -34.74 -28.46 20.81
N TRP A 70 -34.16 -27.39 21.34
CA TRP A 70 -34.30 -26.03 20.79
C TRP A 70 -33.52 -25.79 19.50
N ASN A 71 -32.59 -26.69 19.15
CA ASN A 71 -31.86 -26.62 17.89
C ASN A 71 -32.74 -27.00 16.68
N LEU A 72 -34.00 -27.40 16.92
CA LEU A 72 -35.01 -27.65 15.89
C LEU A 72 -35.78 -26.38 15.50
N ALA A 73 -35.64 -25.27 16.24
CA ALA A 73 -36.31 -24.01 15.94
C ALA A 73 -36.07 -23.50 14.49
N PRO A 74 -34.88 -23.66 13.89
CA PRO A 74 -34.65 -23.26 12.49
C PRO A 74 -35.36 -24.11 11.42
N LEU A 75 -36.09 -25.17 11.81
CA LEU A 75 -36.98 -25.92 10.91
C LEU A 75 -38.36 -25.26 10.77
N ILE A 76 -38.62 -24.21 11.55
CA ILE A 76 -39.86 -23.45 11.51
C ILE A 76 -39.61 -22.18 10.68
N SER A 77 -40.54 -21.85 9.80
CA SER A 77 -40.55 -20.58 9.07
C SER A 77 -41.70 -19.69 9.56
N ALA A 78 -41.46 -18.39 9.62
CA ALA A 78 -42.42 -17.40 10.10
C ALA A 78 -42.51 -16.20 9.15
N ARG A 79 -43.73 -15.70 8.96
CA ARG A 79 -44.02 -14.50 8.15
C ARG A 79 -45.18 -13.71 8.76
N LEU A 80 -45.34 -12.46 8.33
CA LEU A 80 -46.59 -11.72 8.55
C LEU A 80 -47.43 -11.75 7.27
N ASP A 81 -48.74 -11.93 7.40
CA ASP A 81 -49.64 -11.77 6.26
C ASP A 81 -50.00 -10.29 6.00
N HIS A 82 -50.96 -10.07 5.11
CA HIS A 82 -51.39 -8.74 4.68
C HIS A 82 -52.08 -7.91 5.78
N ASP A 83 -52.53 -8.56 6.86
CA ASP A 83 -53.16 -7.93 8.02
C ASP A 83 -52.19 -7.86 9.22
N ASP A 84 -50.88 -7.99 8.96
CA ASP A 84 -49.79 -8.06 9.95
C ASP A 84 -49.97 -9.18 11.00
N GLN A 85 -50.71 -10.24 10.66
CA GLN A 85 -50.90 -11.40 11.54
C GLN A 85 -49.78 -12.42 11.33
N LEU A 86 -49.28 -12.97 12.45
CA LEU A 86 -48.22 -13.97 12.41
C LEU A 86 -48.73 -15.27 11.78
N GLN A 87 -47.99 -15.77 10.81
CA GLN A 87 -48.15 -17.11 10.26
C GLN A 87 -46.86 -17.92 10.41
N MET A 88 -47.00 -19.20 10.70
CA MET A 88 -45.87 -20.11 10.89
C MET A 88 -46.07 -21.40 10.11
N SER A 89 -44.97 -22.03 9.71
CA SER A 89 -44.97 -23.26 8.91
C SER A 89 -43.79 -24.17 9.26
N LEU A 90 -43.97 -25.48 9.07
CA LEU A 90 -42.94 -26.50 9.20
C LEU A 90 -42.44 -27.04 7.85
N ASP A 91 -43.06 -26.63 6.75
CA ASP A 91 -42.78 -27.13 5.39
C ASP A 91 -42.73 -26.01 4.33
N GLU A 92 -43.02 -24.76 4.72
CA GLU A 92 -43.17 -23.57 3.86
C GLU A 92 -44.34 -23.63 2.86
N GLU A 93 -45.13 -24.71 2.87
CA GLU A 93 -46.30 -24.90 2.02
C GLU A 93 -47.60 -24.64 2.79
N ASN A 94 -47.70 -25.16 4.01
CA ASN A 94 -48.86 -25.06 4.89
C ASN A 94 -48.58 -24.03 5.99
N TRP A 95 -49.30 -22.91 5.93
CA TRP A 95 -49.16 -21.78 6.86
C TRP A 95 -50.31 -21.75 7.85
N HIS A 96 -49.98 -21.64 9.14
CA HIS A 96 -50.92 -21.71 10.25
C HIS A 96 -50.84 -20.45 11.11
N ASN A 97 -51.99 -20.07 11.69
CA ASN A 97 -52.01 -19.15 12.81
C ASN A 97 -51.30 -19.83 14.01
N PRO A 98 -50.41 -19.14 14.74
CA PRO A 98 -49.75 -19.71 15.91
C PRO A 98 -50.72 -20.22 16.98
N ASP A 99 -51.93 -19.67 17.09
CA ASP A 99 -52.94 -20.08 18.09
C ASP A 99 -53.79 -21.29 17.64
N ASP A 100 -53.54 -21.87 16.46
CA ASP A 100 -54.22 -23.09 16.01
C ASP A 100 -53.81 -24.30 16.88
N ASP A 101 -54.78 -24.91 17.56
CA ASP A 101 -54.56 -26.05 18.47
C ASP A 101 -53.78 -27.21 17.81
N ARG A 102 -54.06 -27.51 16.53
CA ARG A 102 -53.37 -28.59 15.81
C ARG A 102 -51.94 -28.19 15.48
N PHE A 103 -51.69 -26.92 15.17
CA PHE A 103 -50.34 -26.44 14.93
C PHE A 103 -49.52 -26.37 16.22
N GLN A 104 -50.11 -25.92 17.32
CA GLN A 104 -49.49 -25.96 18.65
C GLN A 104 -49.12 -27.38 19.05
N GLN A 105 -49.99 -28.37 18.78
CA GLN A 105 -49.65 -29.77 18.98
C GLN A 105 -48.43 -30.21 18.14
N LYS A 106 -48.37 -29.84 16.85
CA LYS A 106 -47.21 -30.15 16.00
C LYS A 106 -45.92 -29.50 16.49
N LEU A 107 -45.97 -28.25 16.98
CA LEU A 107 -44.82 -27.59 17.58
C LEU A 107 -44.38 -28.32 18.87
N GLY A 108 -45.34 -28.76 19.68
CA GLY A 108 -45.07 -29.53 20.88
C GLY A 108 -44.43 -30.89 20.59
N GLU A 109 -44.88 -31.57 19.53
CA GLU A 109 -44.28 -32.80 19.03
C GLU A 109 -42.85 -32.58 18.51
N LEU A 110 -42.61 -31.48 17.78
CA LEU A 110 -41.28 -31.12 17.27
C LEU A 110 -40.28 -30.93 18.41
N PHE A 111 -40.66 -30.20 19.46
CA PHE A 111 -39.78 -29.89 20.58
C PHE A 111 -39.76 -30.95 21.69
N GLY A 112 -40.70 -31.88 21.67
CA GLY A 112 -40.88 -32.90 22.71
C GLY A 112 -41.44 -32.35 24.03
N CYS A 113 -42.08 -31.18 24.00
CA CYS A 113 -42.75 -30.54 25.13
C CYS A 113 -43.77 -29.51 24.63
N PRO A 114 -44.84 -29.21 25.39
CA PRO A 114 -45.76 -28.12 25.04
C PRO A 114 -45.03 -26.77 24.94
N VAL A 115 -45.34 -26.00 23.91
CA VAL A 115 -44.81 -24.64 23.71
C VAL A 115 -45.94 -23.66 23.45
N THR A 116 -45.65 -22.38 23.63
CA THR A 116 -46.55 -21.28 23.27
C THR A 116 -45.79 -20.21 22.49
N VAL A 117 -46.45 -19.56 21.54
CA VAL A 117 -45.88 -18.44 20.80
C VAL A 117 -46.45 -17.15 21.39
N VAL A 118 -45.58 -16.28 21.86
CA VAL A 118 -46.00 -15.09 22.63
C VAL A 118 -45.38 -13.85 22.02
N ARG A 119 -46.18 -12.79 21.89
CA ARG A 119 -45.70 -11.47 21.50
C ARG A 119 -44.89 -10.87 22.63
N TYR A 120 -43.69 -10.37 22.36
CA TYR A 120 -42.92 -9.69 23.39
C TYR A 120 -43.67 -8.47 23.94
N GLY A 121 -43.57 -8.27 25.25
CA GLY A 121 -44.35 -7.30 26.01
C GLY A 121 -45.64 -7.84 26.62
N ALA A 122 -46.17 -8.97 26.15
CA ALA A 122 -47.31 -9.64 26.77
C ALA A 122 -46.92 -10.37 28.07
N ASP A 123 -47.88 -10.58 28.96
CA ASP A 123 -47.68 -11.33 30.21
C ASP A 123 -47.66 -12.84 29.95
N LEU A 124 -46.65 -13.51 30.48
CA LEU A 124 -46.57 -14.96 30.57
C LEU A 124 -47.45 -15.47 31.72
N LEU A 125 -47.77 -16.76 31.73
CA LEU A 125 -48.65 -17.37 32.74
C LEU A 125 -48.12 -17.28 34.18
N ASP A 126 -46.81 -17.08 34.36
CA ASP A 126 -46.16 -16.85 35.65
C ASP A 126 -46.16 -15.38 36.10
N GLY A 127 -46.77 -14.48 35.31
CA GLY A 127 -46.84 -13.04 35.56
C GLY A 127 -45.61 -12.24 35.14
N GLN A 128 -44.61 -12.86 34.49
CA GLN A 128 -43.48 -12.14 33.90
C GLN A 128 -43.80 -11.66 32.48
N SER A 129 -43.30 -10.48 32.08
CA SER A 129 -43.46 -10.01 30.70
C SER A 129 -42.47 -10.71 29.77
N ALA A 130 -42.96 -11.22 28.63
CA ALA A 130 -42.14 -11.85 27.60
C ALA A 130 -41.13 -10.83 27.03
N LYS A 131 -39.82 -11.09 27.17
CA LYS A 131 -38.76 -10.19 26.70
C LYS A 131 -37.85 -10.85 25.67
N PRO A 132 -37.41 -10.11 24.63
CA PRO A 132 -36.44 -10.61 23.67
C PRO A 132 -35.07 -10.80 24.34
N ARG A 133 -34.36 -11.85 23.92
CA ARG A 133 -33.01 -12.16 24.42
C ARG A 133 -31.93 -11.19 23.89
N TYR A 134 -32.10 -10.69 22.67
CA TYR A 134 -31.13 -9.83 22.00
C TYR A 134 -31.81 -8.51 21.63
N GLN A 135 -31.36 -7.42 22.25
CA GLN A 135 -31.64 -6.03 21.85
C GLN A 135 -30.33 -5.42 21.38
N HIS A 136 -29.86 -5.84 20.22
CA HIS A 136 -28.68 -5.25 19.61
C HIS A 136 -29.07 -4.60 18.29
N SER A 137 -28.38 -3.50 17.99
CA SER A 137 -28.46 -2.62 16.81
C SER A 137 -29.30 -3.19 15.65
N PRO A 138 -30.29 -2.43 15.17
CA PRO A 138 -31.53 -2.92 14.56
C PRO A 138 -31.37 -3.72 13.26
N ILE A 139 -30.28 -3.51 12.52
CA ILE A 139 -30.11 -4.10 11.19
C ILE A 139 -28.83 -4.93 11.17
N HIS A 140 -28.94 -6.20 10.78
CA HIS A 140 -27.78 -6.98 10.33
C HIS A 140 -27.64 -6.84 8.81
N LEU A 141 -26.55 -6.19 8.37
CA LEU A 141 -26.19 -6.04 6.96
C LEU A 141 -25.06 -7.02 6.61
N LEU A 142 -25.24 -7.76 5.51
CA LEU A 142 -24.26 -8.72 4.98
C LEU A 142 -24.03 -8.43 3.49
N SER A 143 -22.83 -8.69 2.98
CA SER A 143 -22.57 -8.58 1.54
C SER A 143 -22.64 -9.92 0.81
N ARG A 144 -22.97 -9.85 -0.47
CA ARG A 144 -22.81 -10.96 -1.42
C ARG A 144 -21.36 -11.43 -1.49
N GLN A 145 -20.41 -10.51 -1.47
CA GLN A 145 -18.98 -10.77 -1.54
C GLN A 145 -18.51 -11.65 -0.37
N SER A 146 -18.98 -11.37 0.84
CA SER A 146 -18.72 -12.20 2.03
C SER A 146 -19.27 -13.62 1.86
N ILE A 147 -20.50 -13.77 1.33
CA ILE A 147 -21.10 -15.08 1.04
C ILE A 147 -20.27 -15.86 0.00
N GLU A 148 -19.88 -15.21 -1.09
CA GLU A 148 -19.08 -15.83 -2.15
C GLU A 148 -17.67 -16.21 -1.68
N ALA A 149 -17.07 -15.42 -0.79
CA ALA A 149 -15.81 -15.77 -0.15
C ALA A 149 -15.94 -17.03 0.71
N LEU A 150 -17.01 -17.14 1.49
CA LEU A 150 -17.26 -18.34 2.28
C LEU A 150 -17.55 -19.58 1.41
N LYS A 151 -18.26 -19.42 0.28
CA LYS A 151 -18.44 -20.49 -0.71
C LYS A 151 -17.12 -20.99 -1.28
N ARG A 152 -16.17 -20.10 -1.57
CA ARG A 152 -14.82 -20.50 -2.03
C ARG A 152 -14.05 -21.29 -0.98
N LEU A 153 -14.21 -20.96 0.30
CA LEU A 153 -13.58 -21.68 1.41
C LEU A 153 -14.22 -23.05 1.66
N LEU A 154 -15.51 -23.20 1.35
CA LEU A 154 -16.30 -24.41 1.60
C LEU A 154 -17.06 -24.86 0.34
N PRO A 155 -16.37 -25.33 -0.72
CA PRO A 155 -17.00 -25.67 -2.00
C PRO A 155 -18.01 -26.82 -1.91
N GLU A 156 -17.84 -27.71 -0.92
CA GLU A 156 -18.74 -28.85 -0.68
C GLU A 156 -19.95 -28.52 0.21
N SER A 157 -19.97 -27.32 0.79
CA SER A 157 -21.04 -26.87 1.68
C SER A 157 -22.12 -26.09 0.93
N VAL A 158 -23.38 -26.30 1.32
CA VAL A 158 -24.50 -25.46 0.85
C VAL A 158 -24.53 -24.16 1.67
N ILE A 159 -23.84 -23.14 1.17
CA ILE A 159 -23.80 -21.79 1.76
C ILE A 159 -24.95 -20.94 1.22
N ASP A 160 -25.86 -20.57 2.12
CA ASP A 160 -27.10 -19.86 1.84
C ASP A 160 -27.27 -18.73 2.86
N GLU A 161 -27.76 -17.56 2.41
CA GLU A 161 -27.96 -16.36 3.25
C GLU A 161 -28.85 -16.62 4.48
N ARG A 162 -29.80 -17.56 4.39
CA ARG A 162 -30.71 -17.94 5.48
C ARG A 162 -29.97 -18.44 6.73
N ARG A 163 -28.76 -19.02 6.57
CA ARG A 163 -27.92 -19.44 7.71
C ARG A 163 -27.47 -18.27 8.58
N PHE A 164 -27.29 -17.09 7.98
CA PHE A 164 -26.68 -15.92 8.64
C PHE A 164 -27.73 -14.89 9.10
N ARG A 165 -28.97 -15.04 8.64
CA ARG A 165 -30.10 -14.17 8.99
C ARG A 165 -29.81 -12.68 8.81
N PRO A 166 -29.34 -12.21 7.63
CA PRO A 166 -29.25 -10.78 7.35
C PRO A 166 -30.64 -10.16 7.33
N ASN A 167 -30.78 -8.91 7.76
CA ASN A 167 -31.96 -8.11 7.45
C ASN A 167 -31.82 -7.48 6.06
N VAL A 168 -30.59 -7.13 5.68
CA VAL A 168 -30.25 -6.54 4.39
C VAL A 168 -29.05 -7.29 3.81
N LEU A 169 -29.22 -7.83 2.61
CA LEU A 169 -28.13 -8.34 1.79
C LEU A 169 -27.81 -7.31 0.70
N VAL A 170 -26.54 -6.93 0.58
CA VAL A 170 -26.08 -5.92 -0.39
C VAL A 170 -25.10 -6.56 -1.36
N ASP A 171 -25.28 -6.27 -2.65
CA ASP A 171 -24.24 -6.49 -3.65
C ASP A 171 -23.41 -5.22 -3.83
N PHE A 172 -22.17 -5.24 -3.33
CA PHE A 172 -21.21 -4.13 -3.54
C PHE A 172 -20.55 -4.27 -4.91
N GLU A 173 -21.31 -3.96 -5.96
CA GLU A 173 -20.90 -4.02 -7.36
C GLU A 173 -19.48 -3.47 -7.58
N GLY A 174 -18.61 -4.26 -8.21
CA GLY A 174 -17.24 -3.86 -8.55
C GLY A 174 -16.25 -3.80 -7.38
N SER A 175 -16.66 -4.16 -6.16
CA SER A 175 -15.72 -4.28 -5.04
C SER A 175 -14.83 -5.52 -5.17
N GLY A 176 -13.51 -5.32 -5.18
CA GLY A 176 -12.53 -6.41 -5.06
C GLY A 176 -12.31 -6.91 -3.62
N ALA A 177 -12.94 -6.27 -2.62
CA ALA A 177 -12.80 -6.66 -1.23
C ALA A 177 -13.58 -7.95 -0.93
N THR A 178 -13.01 -8.79 -0.07
CA THR A 178 -13.67 -10.02 0.41
C THR A 178 -14.92 -9.72 1.25
N SER A 179 -14.86 -8.69 2.09
CA SER A 179 -15.96 -8.25 2.96
C SER A 179 -16.09 -6.72 2.96
N PRO A 180 -16.63 -6.14 1.87
CA PRO A 180 -16.72 -4.69 1.67
C PRO A 180 -17.53 -3.95 2.73
N GLU A 181 -18.52 -4.61 3.33
CA GLU A 181 -19.40 -4.02 4.34
C GLU A 181 -18.64 -3.53 5.59
N TYR A 182 -17.49 -4.13 5.94
CA TYR A 182 -16.67 -3.65 7.05
C TYR A 182 -16.11 -2.24 6.81
N GLY A 183 -16.00 -1.81 5.55
CA GLY A 183 -15.63 -0.44 5.20
C GLY A 183 -16.65 0.63 5.60
N LEU A 184 -17.86 0.22 6.03
CA LEU A 184 -18.93 1.08 6.54
C LEU A 184 -18.92 1.25 8.06
N LEU A 185 -18.06 0.53 8.80
CA LEU A 185 -17.96 0.66 10.25
C LEU A 185 -17.56 2.10 10.65
N GLY A 186 -18.34 2.67 11.57
CA GLY A 186 -18.20 4.06 12.02
C GLY A 186 -18.73 5.11 11.04
N LYS A 187 -19.17 4.71 9.84
CA LYS A 187 -19.62 5.63 8.80
C LYS A 187 -21.13 5.68 8.68
N GLU A 188 -21.63 6.83 8.27
CA GLU A 188 -23.01 7.00 7.87
C GLU A 188 -23.15 6.80 6.37
N PHE A 189 -24.21 6.12 5.95
CA PHE A 189 -24.50 5.83 4.55
C PHE A 189 -26.02 5.80 4.34
N ARG A 190 -26.44 5.77 3.08
CA ARG A 190 -27.84 5.75 2.66
C ARG A 190 -28.16 4.44 1.97
N ILE A 191 -29.38 3.97 2.19
CA ILE A 191 -30.02 2.97 1.35
C ILE A 191 -31.43 3.46 1.05
N GLY A 192 -31.73 3.76 -0.21
CA GLY A 192 -33.00 4.39 -0.59
C GLY A 192 -33.19 5.74 0.13
N ASN A 193 -34.28 5.86 0.91
CA ASN A 193 -34.53 7.03 1.74
C ASN A 193 -34.07 6.91 3.20
N LEU A 194 -33.50 5.76 3.60
CA LEU A 194 -32.94 5.60 4.94
C LEU A 194 -31.53 6.17 5.02
N ARG A 195 -31.18 6.62 6.22
CA ARG A 195 -29.80 6.85 6.63
C ARG A 195 -29.44 5.89 7.74
N LEU A 196 -28.34 5.18 7.55
CA LEU A 196 -27.84 4.15 8.45
C LEU A 196 -26.44 4.51 8.93
N ARG A 197 -26.03 3.92 10.06
CA ARG A 197 -24.64 3.96 10.54
C ARG A 197 -24.13 2.56 10.85
N GLY A 198 -23.00 2.17 10.26
CA GLY A 198 -22.35 0.91 10.60
C GLY A 198 -21.74 1.03 12.00
N THR A 199 -22.13 0.15 12.93
CA THR A 199 -21.76 0.31 14.35
C THR A 199 -20.66 -0.64 14.78
N ARG A 200 -20.79 -1.93 14.46
CA ARG A 200 -19.86 -2.98 14.88
C ARG A 200 -20.00 -4.22 14.01
N GLU A 201 -19.01 -5.08 14.09
CA GLU A 201 -19.00 -6.39 13.46
C GLU A 201 -20.08 -7.32 14.04
N CYS A 202 -20.61 -8.21 13.20
CA CYS A 202 -21.70 -9.08 13.59
C CYS A 202 -21.23 -10.52 13.85
N GLY A 203 -20.94 -10.81 15.12
CA GLY A 203 -20.47 -12.11 15.58
C GLY A 203 -21.49 -13.24 15.35
N ARG A 204 -21.01 -14.39 14.88
CA ARG A 204 -21.82 -15.58 14.59
C ARG A 204 -21.70 -16.66 15.66
N CYS A 205 -22.76 -17.44 15.81
CA CYS A 205 -22.85 -18.54 16.77
C CYS A 205 -23.23 -19.85 16.07
N SER A 206 -23.41 -20.92 16.85
CA SER A 206 -23.80 -22.25 16.35
C SER A 206 -25.12 -22.27 15.58
N PHE A 207 -25.92 -21.21 15.60
CA PHE A 207 -27.10 -21.10 14.75
C PHE A 207 -26.77 -21.34 13.27
N THR A 208 -25.63 -20.84 12.79
CA THR A 208 -25.22 -20.97 11.38
C THR A 208 -24.95 -22.42 10.97
N THR A 209 -24.74 -23.32 11.94
CA THR A 209 -24.46 -24.74 11.69
C THR A 209 -25.71 -25.61 11.67
N LEU A 210 -26.86 -25.13 12.14
CA LEU A 210 -28.05 -25.96 12.31
C LEU A 210 -28.73 -26.28 10.98
N ALA A 211 -29.46 -27.41 10.97
CA ALA A 211 -30.31 -27.77 9.85
C ALA A 211 -31.49 -26.80 9.74
N GLN A 212 -31.87 -26.47 8.51
CA GLN A 212 -33.05 -25.68 8.15
C GLN A 212 -33.75 -26.38 6.97
N LEU A 213 -34.94 -25.92 6.58
CA LEU A 213 -35.62 -26.46 5.40
C LEU A 213 -34.74 -26.31 4.14
N GLY A 214 -34.36 -27.46 3.57
CA GLY A 214 -33.46 -27.54 2.42
C GLY A 214 -31.97 -27.32 2.72
N LEU A 215 -31.56 -27.14 3.99
CA LEU A 215 -30.17 -26.90 4.39
C LEU A 215 -29.73 -27.89 5.48
N PRO A 216 -28.73 -28.76 5.23
CA PRO A 216 -28.28 -29.74 6.23
C PRO A 216 -27.54 -29.07 7.42
N GLU A 217 -27.42 -29.79 8.55
CA GLU A 217 -26.51 -29.39 9.63
C GLU A 217 -25.07 -29.39 9.09
N ASP A 218 -24.36 -28.28 9.27
CA ASP A 218 -22.98 -28.15 8.79
C ASP A 218 -22.11 -27.34 9.76
N ARG A 219 -21.25 -28.06 10.49
CA ARG A 219 -20.31 -27.48 11.46
C ARG A 219 -19.06 -26.89 10.82
N SER A 220 -18.82 -27.13 9.54
CA SER A 220 -17.68 -26.53 8.83
C SER A 220 -17.88 -25.02 8.67
N VAL A 221 -19.13 -24.56 8.51
CA VAL A 221 -19.50 -23.14 8.38
C VAL A 221 -18.95 -22.32 9.55
N LEU A 222 -19.30 -22.66 10.80
CA LEU A 222 -18.83 -21.90 11.96
C LEU A 222 -17.31 -22.01 12.16
N ARG A 223 -16.70 -23.15 11.78
CA ARG A 223 -15.24 -23.31 11.81
C ARG A 223 -14.57 -22.36 10.82
N ALA A 224 -15.06 -22.28 9.58
CA ALA A 224 -14.54 -21.38 8.57
C ALA A 224 -14.70 -19.91 8.98
N LEU A 225 -15.85 -19.53 9.56
CA LEU A 225 -16.07 -18.19 10.11
C LEU A 225 -15.08 -17.84 11.22
N ASN A 226 -14.79 -18.77 12.13
CA ASN A 226 -13.83 -18.54 13.20
C ASN A 226 -12.40 -18.38 12.67
N SER A 227 -11.99 -19.22 11.70
CA SER A 227 -10.61 -19.22 11.18
C SER A 227 -10.33 -18.07 10.22
N ASN A 228 -11.32 -17.66 9.41
CA ASN A 228 -11.09 -16.74 8.29
C ASN A 228 -11.74 -15.36 8.47
N PHE A 229 -12.69 -15.23 9.40
CA PHE A 229 -13.45 -14.00 9.62
C PHE A 229 -13.53 -13.59 11.09
N GLU A 230 -12.65 -14.14 11.94
CA GLU A 230 -12.60 -13.85 13.38
C GLU A 230 -13.96 -14.00 14.09
N LYS A 231 -14.78 -14.97 13.63
CA LYS A 231 -16.15 -15.23 14.09
C LYS A 231 -17.18 -14.17 13.68
N ASN A 232 -16.77 -13.10 13.00
CA ASN A 232 -17.65 -12.06 12.51
C ASN A 232 -18.12 -12.36 11.09
N PHE A 233 -19.36 -12.01 10.77
CA PHE A 233 -19.86 -12.13 9.39
C PHE A 233 -20.96 -11.09 9.17
N GLY A 234 -20.65 -10.05 8.39
CA GLY A 234 -21.49 -8.86 8.26
C GLY A 234 -21.30 -7.85 9.39
N ILE A 235 -22.06 -6.76 9.33
CA ILE A 235 -22.04 -5.68 10.32
C ILE A 235 -23.44 -5.44 10.90
N TYR A 236 -23.49 -4.86 12.09
CA TYR A 236 -24.68 -4.25 12.64
C TYR A 236 -24.76 -2.78 12.24
N CYS A 237 -25.98 -2.30 11.98
CA CYS A 237 -26.25 -0.92 11.61
C CYS A 237 -27.40 -0.34 12.44
N ASP A 238 -27.23 0.91 12.87
CA ASP A 238 -28.30 1.72 13.45
C ASP A 238 -29.07 2.45 12.34
N VAL A 239 -30.37 2.60 12.53
CA VAL A 239 -31.22 3.47 11.69
C VAL A 239 -31.19 4.87 12.28
N LEU A 240 -30.67 5.83 11.51
CA LEU A 240 -30.59 7.23 11.91
C LEU A 240 -31.82 8.02 11.46
N ASP A 241 -32.30 7.73 10.25
CA ASP A 241 -33.52 8.31 9.69
C ASP A 241 -34.43 7.16 9.22
N GLU A 242 -35.63 7.08 9.79
CA GLU A 242 -36.64 6.07 9.47
C GLU A 242 -37.12 6.19 8.02
N GLY A 243 -37.53 5.06 7.42
CA GLY A 243 -37.88 5.06 6.01
C GLY A 243 -38.28 3.70 5.47
N THR A 244 -38.22 3.56 4.15
CA THR A 244 -38.56 2.33 3.45
C THR A 244 -37.41 1.91 2.54
N MET A 245 -37.05 0.64 2.60
CA MET A 245 -36.05 0.03 1.74
C MET A 245 -36.74 -0.92 0.76
N GLU A 246 -36.28 -0.95 -0.47
CA GLU A 246 -36.67 -1.90 -1.50
C GLU A 246 -35.47 -2.70 -2.01
N SER A 247 -35.74 -3.91 -2.50
CA SER A 247 -34.73 -4.64 -3.28
C SER A 247 -34.40 -3.84 -4.54
N GLY A 248 -33.12 -3.68 -4.83
CA GLY A 248 -32.60 -2.82 -5.90
C GLY A 248 -32.25 -1.39 -5.46
N ASP A 249 -32.58 -0.98 -4.23
CA ASP A 249 -32.20 0.35 -3.73
C ASP A 249 -30.68 0.54 -3.74
N GLU A 250 -30.25 1.75 -4.08
CA GLU A 250 -28.85 2.11 -4.09
C GLU A 250 -28.31 2.26 -2.66
N VAL A 251 -27.17 1.62 -2.40
CA VAL A 251 -26.36 1.88 -1.21
C VAL A 251 -25.34 2.96 -1.56
N SER A 252 -25.39 4.11 -0.91
CA SER A 252 -24.49 5.22 -1.20
C SER A 252 -23.92 5.85 0.07
N ILE A 253 -22.71 6.37 -0.03
CA ILE A 253 -22.04 7.09 1.06
C ILE A 253 -21.68 8.48 0.60
N ALA A 254 -21.84 9.45 1.50
CA ALA A 254 -21.36 10.78 1.21
C ALA A 254 -19.83 10.81 1.23
N ILE A 255 -19.27 11.51 0.26
CA ILE A 255 -17.83 11.71 0.17
C ILE A 255 -17.49 13.19 0.20
N PRO A 256 -16.40 13.59 0.89
CA PRO A 256 -15.89 14.95 0.83
C PRO A 256 -15.65 15.37 -0.62
N ALA A 257 -15.94 16.63 -0.95
CA ALA A 257 -15.77 17.16 -2.30
C ALA A 257 -14.33 17.01 -2.83
N GLU A 258 -13.35 17.07 -1.92
CA GLU A 258 -11.93 16.85 -2.21
C GLU A 258 -11.63 15.43 -2.77
N GLN A 259 -12.44 14.44 -2.41
CA GLN A 259 -12.28 13.06 -2.87
C GLN A 259 -12.78 12.84 -4.31
N GLU A 260 -13.57 13.75 -4.88
CA GLU A 260 -14.11 13.62 -6.25
C GLU A 260 -13.39 14.46 -7.30
N LYS A 261 -12.50 15.35 -6.88
CA LYS A 261 -11.75 16.25 -7.76
C LYS A 261 -11.08 15.50 -8.92
N THR A 262 -11.11 16.08 -10.12
CA THR A 262 -10.29 15.64 -11.24
C THR A 262 -8.84 16.06 -10.98
N VAL A 263 -7.96 15.09 -10.76
CA VAL A 263 -6.53 15.33 -10.49
C VAL A 263 -5.70 15.01 -11.74
N LEU A 264 -5.02 16.01 -12.29
CA LEU A 264 -4.02 15.79 -13.33
C LEU A 264 -2.61 15.87 -12.75
N ILE A 265 -1.75 14.94 -13.15
CA ILE A 265 -0.36 14.86 -12.69
C ILE A 265 0.56 15.00 -13.91
N VAL A 266 1.38 16.05 -13.94
CA VAL A 266 2.36 16.28 -15.02
C VAL A 266 3.72 15.78 -14.56
N GLY A 267 4.11 14.61 -15.04
CA GLY A 267 5.37 13.94 -14.74
C GLY A 267 5.15 12.49 -14.28
N ALA A 268 5.43 11.52 -15.16
CA ALA A 268 5.33 10.08 -14.89
C ALA A 268 6.57 9.49 -14.19
N GLY A 269 7.18 10.21 -13.24
CA GLY A 269 8.34 9.75 -12.46
C GLY A 269 7.96 9.19 -11.08
N GLN A 270 8.96 9.02 -10.20
CA GLN A 270 8.76 8.61 -8.79
C GLN A 270 7.65 9.40 -8.10
N ALA A 271 7.77 10.74 -8.07
CA ALA A 271 6.83 11.60 -7.35
C ALA A 271 5.39 11.50 -7.92
N GLY A 272 5.25 11.48 -9.26
CA GLY A 272 3.94 11.40 -9.92
C GLY A 272 3.25 10.05 -9.74
N GLY A 273 3.99 8.94 -9.85
CA GLY A 273 3.43 7.62 -9.57
C GLY A 273 3.01 7.47 -8.11
N MET A 274 3.81 7.99 -7.17
CA MET A 274 3.52 7.89 -5.74
C MET A 274 2.36 8.75 -5.29
N VAL A 275 2.19 9.97 -5.82
CA VAL A 275 1.04 10.81 -5.43
C VAL A 275 -0.27 10.19 -5.91
N ALA A 276 -0.30 9.58 -7.10
CA ALA A 276 -1.47 8.84 -7.59
C ALA A 276 -1.84 7.66 -6.67
N LYS A 277 -0.85 6.85 -6.27
CA LYS A 277 -1.04 5.76 -5.31
C LYS A 277 -1.56 6.27 -3.97
N HIS A 278 -0.95 7.31 -3.43
CA HIS A 278 -1.36 7.88 -2.15
C HIS A 278 -2.76 8.48 -2.19
N LEU A 279 -3.17 9.12 -3.28
CA LEU A 279 -4.54 9.62 -3.44
C LEU A 279 -5.55 8.47 -3.34
N ARG A 280 -5.32 7.37 -4.06
CA ARG A 280 -6.19 6.18 -3.99
C ARG A 280 -6.20 5.55 -2.60
N ASP A 281 -5.02 5.35 -2.01
CA ASP A 281 -4.84 4.82 -0.66
C ASP A 281 -5.51 5.65 0.45
N LEU A 282 -5.74 6.94 0.19
CA LEU A 282 -6.37 7.88 1.11
C LEU A 282 -7.85 8.12 0.80
N GLY A 283 -8.41 7.38 -0.16
CA GLY A 283 -9.83 7.38 -0.46
C GLY A 283 -10.26 8.36 -1.54
N HIS A 284 -9.35 8.91 -2.34
CA HIS A 284 -9.71 9.69 -3.52
C HIS A 284 -10.40 8.80 -4.56
N VAL A 285 -11.57 9.20 -5.03
CA VAL A 285 -12.40 8.46 -5.98
C VAL A 285 -12.52 9.15 -7.33
N GLY A 286 -12.17 10.44 -7.42
CA GLY A 286 -12.20 11.23 -8.63
C GLY A 286 -11.23 10.72 -9.72
N PRO A 287 -11.37 11.19 -10.96
CA PRO A 287 -10.45 10.83 -12.04
C PRO A 287 -9.01 11.26 -11.72
N ILE A 288 -8.05 10.36 -11.99
CA ILE A 288 -6.62 10.67 -11.93
C ILE A 288 -6.00 10.37 -13.30
N SER A 289 -5.32 11.35 -13.88
CA SER A 289 -4.54 11.13 -15.12
C SER A 289 -3.10 11.60 -14.94
N ILE A 290 -2.14 10.77 -15.36
CA ILE A 290 -0.70 11.06 -15.35
C ILE A 290 -0.24 11.29 -16.79
N PHE A 291 0.46 12.40 -17.03
CA PHE A 291 1.08 12.72 -18.31
C PHE A 291 2.61 12.64 -18.19
N GLY A 292 3.24 11.81 -19.02
CA GLY A 292 4.68 11.63 -19.10
C GLY A 292 5.19 11.77 -20.53
N ASP A 293 6.34 12.42 -20.69
CA ASP A 293 7.05 12.53 -21.96
C ASP A 293 7.87 11.28 -22.32
N GLU A 294 8.20 10.44 -21.33
CA GLU A 294 8.86 9.14 -21.54
C GLU A 294 7.86 8.04 -21.94
N ARG A 295 8.33 7.06 -22.71
CA ARG A 295 7.57 5.85 -23.12
C ARG A 295 7.33 4.81 -22.03
N HIS A 296 7.86 5.04 -20.83
CA HIS A 296 7.85 4.06 -19.75
C HIS A 296 6.88 4.49 -18.66
N THR A 297 6.05 3.56 -18.17
CA THR A 297 5.27 3.78 -16.93
C THR A 297 6.18 4.15 -15.75
N PRO A 298 5.66 4.86 -14.72
CA PRO A 298 6.48 5.34 -13.61
C PRO A 298 7.41 4.29 -13.02
N TYR A 299 8.67 4.67 -12.82
CA TYR A 299 9.76 3.78 -12.40
C TYR A 299 10.80 4.49 -11.54
N GLU A 300 11.62 3.72 -10.83
CA GLU A 300 12.71 4.23 -10.00
C GLU A 300 13.92 4.61 -10.85
N ARG A 301 14.44 5.83 -10.66
CA ARG A 301 15.65 6.31 -11.33
C ARG A 301 16.98 5.91 -10.67
N PRO A 302 17.10 5.71 -9.33
CA PRO A 302 18.37 5.31 -8.72
C PRO A 302 19.05 4.06 -9.29
N PRO A 303 18.34 3.03 -9.79
CA PRO A 303 18.97 1.87 -10.43
C PRO A 303 19.72 2.17 -11.73
N LEU A 304 19.43 3.28 -12.42
CA LEU A 304 19.96 3.56 -13.76
C LEU A 304 21.48 3.72 -13.83
N SER A 305 22.11 4.12 -12.72
CA SER A 305 23.56 4.34 -12.59
C SER A 305 24.30 3.23 -11.85
N LYS A 306 23.65 2.12 -11.46
CA LYS A 306 24.23 1.10 -10.58
C LYS A 306 24.86 -0.09 -11.34
N PRO A 307 26.11 -0.50 -11.01
CA PRO A 307 26.89 -1.46 -11.81
C PRO A 307 26.22 -2.82 -12.04
N ALA A 308 25.63 -3.43 -11.01
CA ALA A 308 25.07 -4.78 -11.06
C ALA A 308 23.82 -4.93 -11.96
N LYS A 309 23.18 -3.81 -12.30
CA LYS A 309 21.91 -3.79 -13.06
C LYS A 309 22.06 -3.23 -14.46
N THR A 310 22.99 -2.33 -14.64
CA THR A 310 23.16 -1.57 -15.89
C THR A 310 23.98 -2.35 -16.93
N LEU A 311 24.84 -3.31 -16.57
CA LEU A 311 25.65 -4.05 -17.57
C LEU A 311 25.26 -5.53 -17.76
N GLY A 312 24.25 -6.02 -17.03
CA GLY A 312 23.72 -7.38 -17.17
C GLY A 312 22.71 -7.53 -18.31
N PRO A 313 22.44 -8.77 -18.78
CA PRO A 313 21.41 -9.05 -19.78
C PRO A 313 19.97 -8.76 -19.29
N ASP A 314 19.77 -8.69 -17.97
CA ASP A 314 18.44 -8.66 -17.32
C ASP A 314 18.02 -7.26 -16.85
N PHE A 315 18.42 -6.18 -17.54
CA PHE A 315 18.03 -4.81 -17.17
C PHE A 315 16.51 -4.65 -17.17
N ALA A 316 15.92 -4.63 -15.99
CA ALA A 316 14.49 -4.41 -15.77
C ALA A 316 14.26 -3.16 -14.93
N LEU A 317 13.31 -2.33 -15.35
CA LEU A 317 12.92 -1.15 -14.60
C LEU A 317 12.10 -1.54 -13.37
N THR A 318 12.52 -1.09 -12.20
CA THR A 318 11.71 -1.16 -10.98
C THR A 318 10.53 -0.21 -11.12
N LYS A 319 9.33 -0.76 -11.35
CA LYS A 319 8.12 0.03 -11.58
C LYS A 319 7.59 0.63 -10.28
N VAL A 320 7.39 1.94 -10.27
CA VAL A 320 6.72 2.68 -9.19
C VAL A 320 5.22 2.53 -9.33
N LEU A 321 4.69 2.58 -10.55
CA LEU A 321 3.30 2.29 -10.88
C LEU A 321 3.29 1.55 -12.22
N SER A 322 2.90 0.27 -12.19
CA SER A 322 2.81 -0.53 -13.42
C SER A 322 1.52 -0.24 -14.19
N GLY A 323 1.46 -0.60 -15.47
CA GLY A 323 0.22 -0.42 -16.26
C GLY A 323 -0.96 -1.24 -15.72
N ALA A 324 -0.71 -2.49 -15.28
CA ALA A 324 -1.74 -3.33 -14.67
C ALA A 324 -2.24 -2.73 -13.36
N GLU A 325 -1.32 -2.30 -12.49
CA GLU A 325 -1.66 -1.66 -11.22
C GLU A 325 -2.40 -0.32 -11.43
N ALA A 326 -2.05 0.45 -12.48
CA ALA A 326 -2.76 1.68 -12.82
C ALA A 326 -4.22 1.40 -13.22
N VAL A 327 -4.47 0.35 -14.01
CA VAL A 327 -5.82 -0.09 -14.36
C VAL A 327 -6.60 -0.50 -13.11
N ASP A 328 -5.99 -1.30 -12.23
CA ASP A 328 -6.62 -1.73 -10.97
C ASP A 328 -6.97 -0.54 -10.05
N LEU A 329 -6.13 0.50 -10.07
CA LEU A 329 -6.33 1.73 -9.31
C LEU A 329 -7.21 2.76 -10.04
N GLY A 330 -7.67 2.51 -11.27
CA GLY A 330 -8.40 3.49 -12.07
C GLY A 330 -7.62 4.79 -12.29
N VAL A 331 -6.34 4.66 -12.67
CA VAL A 331 -5.43 5.77 -12.99
C VAL A 331 -5.09 5.70 -14.48
N ASP A 332 -5.42 6.74 -15.21
CA ASP A 332 -5.08 6.85 -16.63
C ASP A 332 -3.64 7.33 -16.79
N ILE A 333 -2.84 6.64 -17.61
CA ILE A 333 -1.45 7.02 -17.87
C ILE A 333 -1.28 7.33 -19.35
N HIS A 334 -0.94 8.58 -19.65
CA HIS A 334 -0.61 9.09 -20.98
C HIS A 334 0.91 9.19 -21.10
N LEU A 335 1.51 8.25 -21.84
CA LEU A 335 2.96 8.20 -22.10
C LEU A 335 3.28 8.82 -23.47
N GLU A 336 4.50 9.31 -23.63
CA GLU A 336 4.93 10.07 -24.82
C GLU A 336 4.03 11.30 -25.12
N GLU A 337 3.31 11.78 -24.10
CA GLU A 337 2.36 12.88 -24.20
C GLU A 337 2.90 14.08 -23.40
N THR A 338 3.62 14.96 -24.09
CA THR A 338 4.23 16.14 -23.45
C THR A 338 3.19 17.22 -23.19
N VAL A 339 3.09 17.70 -21.94
CA VAL A 339 2.32 18.90 -21.60
C VAL A 339 3.13 20.15 -21.96
N VAL A 340 2.52 21.09 -22.70
CA VAL A 340 3.21 22.27 -23.24
C VAL A 340 2.72 23.59 -22.67
N SER A 341 1.49 23.65 -22.14
CA SER A 341 0.95 24.85 -21.50
C SER A 341 -0.01 24.54 -20.35
N ILE A 342 -0.15 25.50 -19.43
CA ILE A 342 -1.12 25.49 -18.33
C ILE A 342 -1.87 26.81 -18.38
N ASP A 343 -3.19 26.76 -18.50
CA ASP A 343 -4.09 27.90 -18.32
C ASP A 343 -4.75 27.80 -16.94
N ARG A 344 -4.30 28.66 -16.02
CA ARG A 344 -4.78 28.72 -14.65
C ARG A 344 -6.20 29.26 -14.52
N ALA A 345 -6.61 30.16 -15.43
CA ALA A 345 -7.92 30.80 -15.36
C ALA A 345 -9.03 29.83 -15.77
N SER A 346 -8.78 29.01 -16.80
CA SER A 346 -9.70 27.95 -17.22
C SER A 346 -9.46 26.60 -16.54
N GLN A 347 -8.41 26.48 -15.71
CA GLN A 347 -7.94 25.24 -15.09
C GLN A 347 -7.77 24.11 -16.10
N THR A 348 -7.02 24.39 -17.17
CA THR A 348 -6.72 23.41 -18.22
C THR A 348 -5.22 23.27 -18.48
N ILE A 349 -4.81 22.09 -18.91
CA ILE A 349 -3.50 21.86 -19.55
C ILE A 349 -3.69 21.60 -21.04
N GLU A 350 -2.68 21.95 -21.83
CA GLU A 350 -2.60 21.59 -23.25
C GLU A 350 -1.37 20.72 -23.51
N THR A 351 -1.56 19.65 -24.27
CA THR A 351 -0.48 18.75 -24.66
C THR A 351 0.10 19.11 -26.03
N ALA A 352 1.24 18.53 -26.39
CA ALA A 352 1.92 18.79 -27.66
C ALA A 352 1.09 18.36 -28.88
N THR A 353 0.11 17.46 -28.69
CA THR A 353 -0.86 17.07 -29.73
C THR A 353 -1.98 18.08 -29.91
N GLY A 354 -2.07 19.10 -29.04
CA GLY A 354 -3.12 20.12 -28.99
C GLY A 354 -4.35 19.70 -28.18
N ALA A 355 -4.33 18.52 -27.54
CA ALA A 355 -5.41 18.08 -26.67
C ALA A 355 -5.45 18.93 -25.39
N LYS A 356 -6.67 19.23 -24.92
CA LYS A 356 -6.91 20.00 -23.69
C LYS A 356 -7.58 19.14 -22.64
N HIS A 357 -7.08 19.23 -21.42
CA HIS A 357 -7.60 18.48 -20.27
C HIS A 357 -7.88 19.44 -19.12
N ALA A 358 -9.10 19.40 -18.59
CA ALA A 358 -9.51 20.19 -17.44
C ALA A 358 -9.10 19.51 -16.14
N PHE A 359 -8.82 20.29 -15.10
CA PHE A 359 -8.48 19.80 -13.78
C PHE A 359 -9.18 20.59 -12.68
N ASP A 360 -9.51 19.92 -11.58
CA ASP A 360 -9.83 20.58 -10.31
C ASP A 360 -8.55 20.77 -9.48
N CYS A 361 -7.58 19.86 -9.65
CA CYS A 361 -6.26 19.92 -9.03
C CYS A 361 -5.17 19.48 -10.02
N LEU A 362 -4.08 20.24 -10.09
CA LEU A 362 -2.91 19.93 -10.91
C LEU A 362 -1.69 19.66 -10.03
N VAL A 363 -0.98 18.57 -10.27
CA VAL A 363 0.29 18.25 -9.60
C VAL A 363 1.43 18.30 -10.60
N LEU A 364 2.37 19.22 -10.40
CA LEU A 364 3.59 19.35 -11.18
C LEU A 364 4.70 18.50 -10.57
N ALA A 365 4.96 17.35 -11.19
CA ALA A 365 5.97 16.36 -10.81
C ALA A 365 7.03 16.18 -11.92
N THR A 366 7.35 17.26 -12.62
CA THR A 366 8.19 17.28 -13.85
C THR A 366 9.68 17.01 -13.61
N GLY A 367 10.10 16.92 -12.35
CA GLY A 367 11.46 16.57 -11.96
C GLY A 367 12.52 17.58 -12.45
N GLY A 368 13.60 17.07 -13.03
CA GLY A 368 14.69 17.91 -13.50
C GLY A 368 15.41 17.34 -14.72
N LEU A 369 16.10 18.23 -15.43
CA LEU A 369 16.78 17.99 -16.69
C LEU A 369 18.30 18.04 -16.49
N PRO A 370 19.09 17.10 -17.08
CA PRO A 370 20.54 17.18 -17.05
C PRO A 370 21.07 18.50 -17.60
N ARG A 371 22.02 19.10 -16.87
CA ARG A 371 22.77 20.25 -17.38
C ARG A 371 23.60 19.81 -18.59
N ARG A 372 23.52 20.62 -19.65
CA ARG A 372 24.28 20.39 -20.89
C ARG A 372 25.49 21.30 -20.94
N LEU A 373 26.57 20.84 -21.57
CA LEU A 373 27.73 21.65 -21.88
C LEU A 373 27.62 22.17 -23.33
N PRO A 374 27.42 23.48 -23.56
CA PRO A 374 27.23 24.00 -24.91
C PRO A 374 28.42 23.71 -25.83
N ARG A 375 28.16 23.46 -27.12
CA ARG A 375 29.16 23.32 -28.19
C ARG A 375 30.07 22.08 -28.13
N VAL A 376 29.87 21.19 -27.17
CA VAL A 376 30.65 19.95 -27.06
C VAL A 376 30.03 18.81 -27.86
N ASN A 377 28.73 18.56 -27.74
CA ASN A 377 28.03 17.58 -28.57
C ASN A 377 27.86 18.13 -29.99
N ARG A 378 28.46 17.44 -30.97
CA ARG A 378 28.48 17.73 -32.42
C ARG A 378 27.73 16.67 -33.22
N GLY A 379 27.05 15.73 -32.57
CA GLY A 379 26.22 14.70 -33.22
C GLY A 379 26.96 13.42 -33.57
N PHE A 380 28.16 13.16 -33.01
CA PHE A 380 28.87 11.89 -33.21
C PHE A 380 28.45 10.79 -32.23
N ASN A 381 27.46 11.04 -31.37
CA ASN A 381 26.93 10.10 -30.37
C ASN A 381 28.00 9.61 -29.36
N ARG A 382 28.92 10.49 -28.94
CA ARG A 382 29.98 10.19 -27.97
C ARG A 382 29.86 10.99 -26.68
N VAL A 383 28.98 11.99 -26.65
CA VAL A 383 28.69 12.81 -25.46
C VAL A 383 27.34 12.40 -24.87
N HIS A 384 27.36 11.86 -23.66
CA HIS A 384 26.20 11.30 -22.97
C HIS A 384 25.87 12.06 -21.67
N ALA A 385 24.60 12.05 -21.29
CA ALA A 385 24.13 12.38 -19.95
C ALA A 385 23.07 11.34 -19.58
N VAL A 386 22.88 11.05 -18.29
CA VAL A 386 21.93 10.01 -17.85
C VAL A 386 20.89 10.60 -16.92
N ARG A 387 19.61 10.44 -17.28
CA ARG A 387 18.46 10.74 -16.41
C ARG A 387 17.28 9.79 -16.61
N THR A 388 17.06 9.38 -17.86
CA THR A 388 15.97 8.48 -18.26
C THR A 388 16.47 7.06 -18.44
N ALA A 389 15.54 6.09 -18.47
CA ALA A 389 15.84 4.70 -18.80
C ALA A 389 16.51 4.58 -20.19
N ASP A 390 16.05 5.39 -21.14
CA ASP A 390 16.58 5.39 -22.51
C ASP A 390 18.01 5.95 -22.55
N ASP A 391 18.29 7.02 -21.80
CA ASP A 391 19.67 7.52 -21.64
C ASP A 391 20.59 6.43 -21.07
N ALA A 392 20.11 5.70 -20.06
CA ALA A 392 20.87 4.63 -19.43
C ALA A 392 21.16 3.51 -20.43
N MET A 393 20.15 3.05 -21.19
CA MET A 393 20.32 2.03 -22.24
C MET A 393 21.32 2.48 -23.33
N ILE A 394 21.26 3.74 -23.75
CA ILE A 394 22.20 4.31 -24.74
C ILE A 394 23.62 4.31 -24.18
N LEU A 395 23.81 4.79 -22.93
CA LEU A 395 25.13 4.80 -22.30
C LEU A 395 25.67 3.38 -22.13
N GLN A 396 24.85 2.43 -21.68
CA GLN A 396 25.22 1.02 -21.55
C GLN A 396 25.75 0.44 -22.86
N ALA A 397 25.01 0.66 -23.95
CA ALA A 397 25.43 0.18 -25.27
C ALA A 397 26.77 0.79 -25.70
N ALA A 398 26.97 2.08 -25.44
CA ALA A 398 28.22 2.77 -25.74
C ALA A 398 29.40 2.25 -24.88
N LEU A 399 29.16 1.95 -23.60
CA LEU A 399 30.20 1.45 -22.69
C LEU A 399 30.71 0.06 -23.06
N ARG A 400 29.91 -0.79 -23.70
CA ARG A 400 30.32 -2.17 -24.08
C ARG A 400 31.53 -2.21 -25.01
N SER A 401 31.75 -1.18 -25.82
CA SER A 401 32.87 -1.09 -26.76
C SER A 401 33.93 -0.05 -26.37
N ALA A 402 33.68 0.74 -25.31
CA ALA A 402 34.59 1.76 -24.84
C ALA A 402 35.79 1.14 -24.12
N ARG A 403 36.98 1.69 -24.37
CA ARG A 403 38.23 1.37 -23.66
C ARG A 403 38.60 2.47 -22.67
N ARG A 404 38.25 3.72 -22.99
CA ARG A 404 38.49 4.88 -22.13
C ARG A 404 37.33 5.86 -22.21
N ILE A 405 36.91 6.39 -21.06
CA ILE A 405 35.89 7.43 -20.98
C ILE A 405 36.37 8.63 -20.17
N PHE A 406 35.81 9.80 -20.50
CA PHE A 406 35.86 10.98 -19.67
C PHE A 406 34.56 11.14 -18.90
N VAL A 407 34.66 11.49 -17.61
CA VAL A 407 33.51 11.84 -16.78
C VAL A 407 33.69 13.28 -16.31
N LEU A 408 32.74 14.16 -16.65
CA LEU A 408 32.74 15.54 -16.18
C LEU A 408 31.74 15.69 -15.04
N GLY A 409 32.25 15.92 -13.83
CA GLY A 409 31.45 16.11 -12.61
C GLY A 409 31.85 15.14 -11.50
N GLY A 410 32.33 15.68 -10.38
CA GLY A 410 32.73 14.91 -9.19
C GLY A 410 31.64 14.76 -8.13
N GLY A 411 30.36 14.76 -8.53
CA GLY A 411 29.22 14.49 -7.64
C GLY A 411 28.77 13.02 -7.71
N TRP A 412 27.73 12.66 -6.94
CA TRP A 412 27.22 11.28 -6.82
C TRP A 412 27.13 10.51 -8.13
N LEU A 413 26.37 11.01 -9.10
CA LEU A 413 26.18 10.35 -10.39
C LEU A 413 27.50 10.15 -11.16
N GLY A 414 28.40 11.13 -11.13
CA GLY A 414 29.70 11.02 -11.79
C GLY A 414 30.59 9.94 -11.16
N LEU A 415 30.54 9.82 -9.83
CA LEU A 415 31.25 8.77 -9.10
C LEU A 415 30.65 7.39 -9.34
N GLU A 416 29.32 7.26 -9.35
CA GLU A 416 28.65 5.98 -9.66
C GLU A 416 29.00 5.51 -11.08
N ILE A 417 28.99 6.41 -12.07
CA ILE A 417 29.36 6.10 -13.46
C ILE A 417 30.84 5.72 -13.57
N ALA A 418 31.74 6.44 -12.87
CA ALA A 418 33.15 6.10 -12.82
C ALA A 418 33.37 4.71 -12.21
N ALA A 419 32.70 4.39 -11.10
CA ALA A 419 32.76 3.09 -10.47
C ALA A 419 32.28 1.97 -11.39
N MET A 420 31.12 2.17 -12.02
CA MET A 420 30.57 1.24 -13.02
C MET A 420 31.53 0.97 -14.17
N ALA A 421 32.11 2.03 -14.76
CA ALA A 421 33.05 1.89 -15.88
C ALA A 421 34.34 1.16 -15.46
N ARG A 422 34.87 1.46 -14.27
CA ARG A 422 36.05 0.76 -13.73
C ARG A 422 35.78 -0.71 -13.45
N SER A 423 34.61 -1.07 -12.93
CA SER A 423 34.21 -2.48 -12.76
C SER A 423 34.13 -3.23 -14.09
N ALA A 424 33.86 -2.52 -15.20
CA ALA A 424 33.92 -3.05 -16.56
C ALA A 424 35.33 -2.99 -17.20
N SER A 425 36.37 -2.69 -16.41
CA SER A 425 37.77 -2.55 -16.85
C SER A 425 38.02 -1.42 -17.88
N ILE A 426 37.15 -0.42 -17.94
CA ILE A 426 37.30 0.76 -18.81
C ILE A 426 38.21 1.79 -18.11
N GLU A 427 39.13 2.43 -18.82
CA GLU A 427 39.92 3.55 -18.27
C GLU A 427 39.04 4.78 -18.03
N VAL A 428 39.20 5.44 -16.88
CA VAL A 428 38.39 6.62 -16.52
C VAL A 428 39.29 7.78 -16.14
N ASP A 429 39.09 8.92 -16.80
CA ASP A 429 39.53 10.23 -16.29
C ASP A 429 38.30 11.03 -15.85
N LEU A 430 38.27 11.42 -14.58
CA LEU A 430 37.18 12.20 -14.00
C LEU A 430 37.66 13.61 -13.71
N PHE A 431 36.92 14.59 -14.22
CA PHE A 431 37.20 16.02 -14.09
C PHE A 431 36.20 16.66 -13.14
N ALA A 432 36.70 17.38 -12.15
CA ALA A 432 35.89 18.17 -11.23
C ALA A 432 36.50 19.56 -11.05
N ARG A 433 35.65 20.59 -11.11
CA ARG A 433 36.04 21.98 -10.88
C ARG A 433 36.41 22.25 -9.42
N ASP A 434 35.85 21.48 -8.50
CA ASP A 434 36.06 21.67 -7.07
C ASP A 434 37.32 20.94 -6.58
N ALA A 435 37.85 21.38 -5.43
CA ALA A 435 39.02 20.77 -4.79
C ALA A 435 38.73 19.38 -4.18
N ARG A 436 37.46 18.99 -4.09
CA ARG A 436 36.99 17.76 -3.44
C ARG A 436 35.80 17.17 -4.20
N LEU A 437 35.62 15.86 -4.07
CA LEU A 437 34.44 15.17 -4.57
C LEU A 437 33.23 15.45 -3.67
N CYS A 438 32.03 15.46 -4.26
CA CYS A 438 30.76 15.75 -3.59
C CYS A 438 30.79 17.03 -2.72
N SER A 439 31.54 18.05 -3.17
CA SER A 439 31.85 19.31 -2.49
C SER A 439 30.64 20.07 -1.93
N LYS A 440 29.48 19.93 -2.56
CA LYS A 440 28.22 20.60 -2.19
C LYS A 440 27.41 19.85 -1.12
N THR A 441 27.66 18.56 -0.96
CA THR A 441 26.82 17.67 -0.14
C THR A 441 27.59 16.99 0.97
N LEU A 442 28.93 16.87 0.88
CA LEU A 442 29.71 16.10 1.84
C LEU A 442 30.77 16.94 2.56
N PRO A 443 30.96 16.70 3.86
CA PRO A 443 32.14 17.14 4.60
C PRO A 443 33.46 16.69 3.95
N SER A 444 34.53 17.44 4.17
CA SER A 444 35.84 17.17 3.55
C SER A 444 36.35 15.75 3.82
N ALA A 445 36.27 15.28 5.06
CA ALA A 445 36.75 13.95 5.45
C ALA A 445 36.10 12.81 4.63
N VAL A 446 34.82 12.94 4.29
CA VAL A 446 34.10 11.94 3.49
C VAL A 446 34.44 12.08 2.01
N GLY A 447 34.55 13.31 1.50
CA GLY A 447 34.99 13.56 0.13
C GLY A 447 36.40 13.07 -0.17
N ASP A 448 37.32 13.21 0.80
CA ASP A 448 38.70 12.73 0.70
C ASP A 448 38.77 11.20 0.69
N PHE A 449 37.97 10.54 1.56
CA PHE A 449 37.80 9.08 1.53
C PHE A 449 37.32 8.59 0.16
N LEU A 450 36.29 9.19 -0.41
CA LEU A 450 35.81 8.83 -1.76
C LEU A 450 36.89 9.04 -2.82
N ALA A 451 37.69 10.10 -2.72
CA ALA A 451 38.78 10.35 -3.66
C ALA A 451 39.87 9.27 -3.58
N GLU A 452 40.18 8.78 -2.39
CA GLU A 452 41.11 7.66 -2.19
C GLU A 452 40.56 6.36 -2.79
N VAL A 453 39.30 6.02 -2.50
CA VAL A 453 38.61 4.84 -3.03
C VAL A 453 38.65 4.83 -4.57
N HIS A 454 38.31 5.94 -5.21
CA HIS A 454 38.30 6.04 -6.67
C HIS A 454 39.70 5.96 -7.28
N ARG A 455 40.71 6.58 -6.65
CA ARG A 455 42.12 6.46 -7.09
C ARG A 455 42.63 5.02 -6.95
N ALA A 456 42.32 4.35 -5.85
CA ALA A 456 42.69 2.96 -5.61
C ALA A 456 42.09 2.01 -6.66
N ASN A 457 40.89 2.32 -7.15
CA ASN A 457 40.24 1.61 -8.25
C ASN A 457 40.72 2.04 -9.66
N GLY A 458 41.71 2.94 -9.75
CA GLY A 458 42.37 3.33 -11.00
C GLY A 458 41.72 4.49 -11.75
N VAL A 459 40.82 5.26 -11.12
CA VAL A 459 40.29 6.50 -11.71
C VAL A 459 41.36 7.60 -11.66
N LYS A 460 41.61 8.24 -12.81
CA LYS A 460 42.47 9.43 -12.90
C LYS A 460 41.64 10.67 -12.51
N LEU A 461 41.79 11.14 -11.28
CA LEU A 461 41.08 12.32 -10.79
C LEU A 461 41.81 13.62 -11.14
N HIS A 462 41.13 14.50 -11.87
CA HIS A 462 41.56 15.85 -12.21
C HIS A 462 40.70 16.86 -11.44
N LEU A 463 41.10 17.21 -10.22
CA LEU A 463 40.42 18.19 -9.37
C LEU A 463 40.89 19.61 -9.66
N LEU A 464 40.11 20.63 -9.29
CA LEU A 464 40.38 22.04 -9.63
C LEU A 464 40.62 22.23 -11.13
N SER A 465 39.91 21.48 -11.97
CA SER A 465 40.14 21.42 -13.41
C SER A 465 38.96 21.98 -14.20
N GLU A 466 39.28 22.74 -15.25
CA GLU A 466 38.31 23.25 -16.24
C GLU A 466 38.71 22.79 -17.65
N PRO A 467 38.50 21.51 -17.98
CA PRO A 467 38.85 20.96 -19.28
C PRO A 467 38.00 21.53 -20.43
N ALA A 468 38.61 21.69 -21.60
CA ALA A 468 37.90 21.94 -22.85
C ALA A 468 37.75 20.65 -23.66
N PHE A 469 36.52 20.31 -24.05
CA PHE A 469 36.22 19.10 -24.82
C PHE A 469 35.86 19.40 -26.27
N VAL A 470 36.26 18.51 -27.17
CA VAL A 470 35.87 18.51 -28.59
C VAL A 470 35.45 17.10 -28.98
N GLU A 471 34.18 16.92 -29.36
CA GLU A 471 33.70 15.66 -29.94
C GLU A 471 34.18 15.53 -31.40
N THR A 472 34.67 14.35 -31.75
CA THR A 472 35.17 13.99 -33.10
C THR A 472 34.50 12.69 -33.57
N PRO A 473 34.64 12.31 -34.85
CA PRO A 473 34.16 11.00 -35.32
C PRO A 473 34.79 9.82 -34.59
N ASP A 474 35.99 9.96 -34.03
CA ASP A 474 36.78 8.88 -33.44
C ASP A 474 36.75 8.85 -31.89
N GLY A 475 36.28 9.92 -31.26
CA GLY A 475 36.24 10.01 -29.80
C GLY A 475 35.88 11.39 -29.29
N VAL A 476 36.34 11.69 -28.08
CA VAL A 476 36.33 13.01 -27.48
C VAL A 476 37.76 13.38 -27.11
N GLU A 477 38.21 14.51 -27.62
CA GLU A 477 39.47 15.11 -27.22
C GLU A 477 39.24 16.05 -26.03
N VAL A 478 40.13 15.99 -25.04
CA VAL A 478 40.18 16.95 -23.94
C VAL A 478 41.47 17.74 -24.00
N SER A 479 41.39 19.05 -23.76
CA SER A 479 42.54 19.93 -23.53
C SER A 479 42.48 20.47 -22.10
N LEU A 480 43.54 20.26 -21.33
CA LEU A 480 43.67 20.76 -19.96
C LEU A 480 45.13 21.19 -19.73
N ASP A 481 45.35 22.45 -19.34
CA ASP A 481 46.67 23.03 -19.07
C ASP A 481 47.70 22.80 -20.19
N GLY A 482 47.26 22.92 -21.45
CA GLY A 482 48.08 22.70 -22.63
C GLY A 482 48.36 21.22 -22.97
N ARG A 483 47.91 20.28 -22.13
CA ARG A 483 47.96 18.84 -22.40
C ARG A 483 46.70 18.39 -23.13
N LYS A 484 46.85 17.44 -24.04
CA LYS A 484 45.74 16.82 -24.76
C LYS A 484 45.63 15.34 -24.43
N ALA A 485 44.41 14.84 -24.32
CA ALA A 485 44.11 13.43 -24.19
C ALA A 485 42.87 13.07 -25.01
N HIS A 486 42.72 11.77 -25.31
CA HIS A 486 41.61 11.23 -26.09
C HIS A 486 40.91 10.12 -25.30
N ALA A 487 39.58 10.08 -25.39
CA ALA A 487 38.73 9.00 -24.88
C ALA A 487 37.65 8.66 -25.91
N ASP A 488 37.01 7.51 -25.77
CA ASP A 488 35.96 7.07 -26.70
C ASP A 488 34.66 7.86 -26.48
N LEU A 489 34.36 8.17 -25.22
CA LEU A 489 33.12 8.82 -24.76
C LEU A 489 33.39 9.90 -23.71
N LEU A 490 32.47 10.85 -23.61
CA LEU A 490 32.35 11.82 -22.52
C LEU A 490 30.98 11.67 -21.86
N VAL A 491 30.95 11.51 -20.55
CA VAL A 491 29.73 11.51 -19.74
C VAL A 491 29.64 12.79 -18.92
N LEU A 492 28.55 13.53 -19.11
CA LEU A 492 28.24 14.76 -18.38
C LEU A 492 27.42 14.43 -17.13
N ALA A 493 28.02 14.64 -15.95
CA ALA A 493 27.42 14.47 -14.64
C ALA A 493 27.53 15.76 -13.80
N ILE A 494 27.24 16.90 -14.43
CA ILE A 494 27.42 18.26 -13.88
C ILE A 494 26.19 18.81 -13.14
N GLY A 495 25.25 17.94 -12.76
CA GLY A 495 24.01 18.27 -12.04
C GLY A 495 22.81 18.52 -12.96
N ILE A 496 21.67 18.88 -12.36
CA ILE A 496 20.41 19.12 -13.08
C ILE A 496 19.93 20.57 -12.95
N HIS A 497 19.00 20.95 -13.82
CA HIS A 497 18.09 22.09 -13.65
C HIS A 497 16.70 21.55 -13.32
N PRO A 498 15.91 22.23 -12.46
CA PRO A 498 14.52 21.87 -12.28
C PRO A 498 13.74 22.09 -13.59
N ASN A 499 12.78 21.21 -13.87
CA ASN A 499 11.95 21.29 -15.06
C ASN A 499 10.71 22.16 -14.81
N ASP A 500 10.95 23.42 -14.42
CA ASP A 500 9.96 24.40 -13.95
C ASP A 500 9.47 25.36 -15.06
N HIS A 501 9.74 25.03 -16.33
CA HIS A 501 9.38 25.87 -17.47
C HIS A 501 7.87 26.10 -17.59
N LEU A 502 7.05 25.05 -17.44
CA LEU A 502 5.59 25.16 -17.46
C LEU A 502 5.08 26.13 -16.38
N ALA A 503 5.62 26.00 -15.16
CA ALA A 503 5.27 26.87 -14.05
C ALA A 503 5.62 28.33 -14.33
N ARG A 504 6.84 28.61 -14.83
CA ARG A 504 7.25 29.95 -15.25
C ARG A 504 6.30 30.57 -16.28
N LEU A 505 5.99 29.84 -17.35
CA LEU A 505 5.11 30.34 -18.40
C LEU A 505 3.67 30.57 -17.91
N SER A 506 3.21 29.76 -16.95
CA SER A 506 1.90 29.93 -16.31
C SER A 506 1.86 31.02 -15.23
N GLY A 507 2.98 31.69 -14.96
CA GLY A 507 3.07 32.76 -13.95
C GLY A 507 3.02 32.26 -12.50
N LEU A 508 3.44 31.02 -12.23
CA LEU A 508 3.68 30.53 -10.87
C LEU A 508 5.02 31.07 -10.33
N ASP A 509 5.12 31.17 -9.01
CA ASP A 509 6.34 31.62 -8.35
C ASP A 509 7.44 30.57 -8.52
N THR A 510 8.58 30.97 -9.08
CA THR A 510 9.72 30.09 -9.32
C THR A 510 11.04 30.74 -8.92
N ARG A 511 11.99 29.94 -8.45
CA ARG A 511 13.36 30.37 -8.12
C ARG A 511 14.29 29.15 -8.12
N ASP A 512 14.84 28.76 -9.27
CA ASP A 512 15.55 27.47 -9.40
C ASP A 512 14.66 26.33 -8.87
N GLY A 513 13.46 26.20 -9.43
CA GLY A 513 12.40 25.31 -8.97
C GLY A 513 11.09 26.05 -8.69
N ILE A 514 9.99 25.32 -8.60
CA ILE A 514 8.66 25.86 -8.29
C ILE A 514 8.56 26.10 -6.80
N LEU A 515 8.29 27.34 -6.38
CA LEU A 515 8.17 27.67 -4.96
C LEU A 515 6.88 27.07 -4.40
N THR A 516 7.02 26.31 -3.31
CA THR A 516 5.90 25.69 -2.61
C THR A 516 5.95 25.96 -1.11
N ASP A 517 4.83 25.73 -0.44
CA ASP A 517 4.81 25.52 1.01
C ASP A 517 5.29 24.10 1.39
N GLU A 518 5.29 23.79 2.69
CA GLU A 518 5.71 22.49 3.23
C GLU A 518 4.85 21.29 2.80
N ASN A 519 3.68 21.54 2.19
CA ASN A 519 2.77 20.50 1.69
C ASN A 519 2.75 20.42 0.17
N GLY A 520 3.59 21.22 -0.51
CA GLY A 520 3.70 21.23 -1.96
C GLY A 520 2.75 22.21 -2.65
N LEU A 521 1.97 23.00 -1.92
CA LEU A 521 1.05 23.97 -2.52
C LEU A 521 1.83 25.14 -3.13
N THR A 522 1.49 25.53 -4.36
CA THR A 522 2.15 26.64 -5.08
C THR A 522 1.50 28.00 -4.75
N SER A 523 1.83 29.05 -5.52
CA SER A 523 1.11 30.33 -5.46
C SER A 523 -0.32 30.26 -6.02
N ASP A 524 -0.74 29.12 -6.56
CA ASP A 524 -2.12 28.84 -6.97
C ASP A 524 -2.75 27.75 -6.08
N PRO A 525 -3.95 27.98 -5.52
CA PRO A 525 -4.61 27.03 -4.62
C PRO A 525 -5.03 25.71 -5.29
N ALA A 526 -5.09 25.65 -6.63
CA ALA A 526 -5.41 24.43 -7.36
C ALA A 526 -4.17 23.65 -7.83
N ILE A 527 -2.95 24.18 -7.62
CA ILE A 527 -1.72 23.63 -8.19
C ILE A 527 -0.71 23.29 -7.09
N PHE A 528 -0.22 22.05 -7.14
CA PHE A 528 0.84 21.53 -6.29
C PHE A 528 2.10 21.27 -7.11
N ALA A 529 3.28 21.29 -6.48
CA ALA A 529 4.53 20.84 -7.08
C ALA A 529 5.34 19.96 -6.11
N ILE A 530 5.86 18.84 -6.60
CA ILE A 530 6.52 17.81 -5.78
C ILE A 530 7.75 17.20 -6.48
N GLY A 531 8.65 16.61 -5.69
CA GLY A 531 9.90 15.99 -6.17
C GLY A 531 10.96 17.01 -6.59
N ASP A 532 11.89 16.62 -7.46
CA ASP A 532 13.08 17.41 -7.81
C ASP A 532 12.78 18.81 -8.40
N VAL A 533 11.55 19.08 -8.86
CA VAL A 533 11.15 20.39 -9.41
C VAL A 533 10.77 21.38 -8.30
N SER A 534 10.37 20.90 -7.12
CA SER A 534 9.86 21.74 -6.03
C SER A 534 11.00 22.42 -5.27
N ARG A 535 10.83 23.70 -4.99
CA ARG A 535 11.62 24.46 -4.02
C ARG A 535 10.73 24.73 -2.81
N GLN A 536 10.80 23.82 -1.85
CA GLN A 536 9.90 23.77 -0.71
C GLN A 536 10.34 24.72 0.41
N ARG A 537 9.45 25.64 0.80
CA ARG A 537 9.63 26.53 1.95
C ARG A 537 9.17 25.86 3.23
N SER A 538 9.88 26.16 4.32
CA SER A 538 9.53 25.73 5.68
C SER A 538 10.04 26.75 6.69
N GLY A 539 9.71 26.59 7.97
CA GLY A 539 10.26 27.44 9.04
C GLY A 539 11.79 27.41 9.10
N THR A 540 12.41 26.26 8.85
CA THR A 540 13.87 26.10 8.80
C THR A 540 14.48 26.67 7.52
N PHE A 541 13.72 26.68 6.42
CA PHE A 541 14.17 27.12 5.11
C PHE A 541 13.19 28.12 4.49
N PRO A 542 13.20 29.40 4.93
CA PRO A 542 12.24 30.40 4.47
C PRO A 542 12.37 30.72 2.97
N GLU A 543 13.60 30.70 2.43
CA GLU A 543 13.88 30.89 1.00
C GLU A 543 13.66 29.62 0.15
N GLY A 544 13.25 28.54 0.82
CA GLY A 544 13.04 27.21 0.28
C GLY A 544 14.30 26.44 -0.06
N ILE A 545 14.19 25.12 -0.12
CA ILE A 545 15.26 24.22 -0.61
C ILE A 545 14.73 23.28 -1.67
N ARG A 546 15.65 22.78 -2.49
CA ARG A 546 15.39 21.73 -3.46
C ARG A 546 16.20 20.51 -3.04
N VAL A 547 15.51 19.40 -2.79
CA VAL A 547 16.13 18.14 -2.37
C VAL A 547 15.95 17.13 -3.49
N GLU A 548 17.07 16.76 -4.12
CA GLU A 548 17.13 15.85 -5.26
C GLU A 548 17.32 14.41 -4.78
N SER A 549 16.36 13.88 -4.00
CA SER A 549 16.44 12.52 -3.46
C SER A 549 15.16 11.73 -3.69
N TRP A 550 15.34 10.41 -3.81
CA TRP A 550 14.24 9.47 -3.93
C TRP A 550 13.29 9.55 -2.73
N GLN A 551 13.82 9.59 -1.50
CA GLN A 551 12.98 9.69 -0.29
C GLN A 551 12.17 10.98 -0.27
N ASN A 552 12.79 12.13 -0.58
CA ASN A 552 12.08 13.41 -0.61
C ASN A 552 10.92 13.40 -1.62
N ALA A 553 11.10 12.78 -2.79
CA ALA A 553 10.02 12.63 -3.77
C ALA A 553 8.82 11.83 -3.22
N ASN A 554 9.06 10.76 -2.46
CA ASN A 554 8.01 9.96 -1.83
C ASN A 554 7.32 10.75 -0.70
N GLU A 555 8.08 11.43 0.16
CA GLU A 555 7.54 12.21 1.27
C GLU A 555 6.67 13.39 0.79
N GLN A 556 7.14 14.13 -0.21
CA GLN A 556 6.37 15.22 -0.81
C GLN A 556 5.11 14.70 -1.49
N ALA A 557 5.16 13.55 -2.18
CA ALA A 557 3.98 12.93 -2.77
C ALA A 557 2.94 12.58 -1.70
N GLN A 558 3.35 12.02 -0.56
CA GLN A 558 2.45 11.70 0.54
C GLN A 558 1.82 12.95 1.16
N ARG A 559 2.64 13.99 1.43
CA ARG A 559 2.17 15.26 2.00
C ARG A 559 1.18 15.96 1.06
N ALA A 560 1.50 16.02 -0.23
CA ALA A 560 0.63 16.62 -1.24
C ALA A 560 -0.70 15.86 -1.35
N ALA A 561 -0.70 14.53 -1.40
CA ALA A 561 -1.94 13.75 -1.44
C ALA A 561 -2.83 14.00 -0.20
N ARG A 562 -2.24 14.09 0.99
CA ARG A 562 -2.98 14.44 2.22
C ARG A 562 -3.52 15.87 2.17
N ALA A 563 -2.75 16.82 1.64
CA ALA A 563 -3.17 18.21 1.51
C ALA A 563 -4.31 18.38 0.49
N ILE A 564 -4.22 17.71 -0.67
CA ILE A 564 -5.27 17.68 -1.70
C ILE A 564 -6.60 17.19 -1.10
N LEU A 565 -6.53 16.21 -0.20
CA LEU A 565 -7.68 15.60 0.48
C LEU A 565 -8.06 16.26 1.81
N ALA A 566 -7.44 17.40 2.16
CA ALA A 566 -7.66 18.13 3.41
C ALA A 566 -7.50 17.25 4.68
N LEU A 567 -6.55 16.31 4.65
CA LEU A 567 -6.24 15.42 5.78
C LEU A 567 -5.10 16.01 6.64
N GLU A 568 -5.10 15.65 7.92
CA GLU A 568 -4.04 16.01 8.87
C GLU A 568 -2.66 15.57 8.38
N GLN A 569 -1.63 16.40 8.49
CA GLN A 569 -0.28 16.08 8.01
C GLN A 569 0.48 15.16 8.97
N LEU A 570 1.38 14.34 8.42
CA LEU A 570 2.27 13.50 9.22
C LEU A 570 3.51 14.31 9.66
N PRO A 571 4.20 13.87 10.73
CA PRO A 571 5.51 14.41 11.09
C PRO A 571 6.51 14.29 9.95
N THR A 572 7.40 15.27 9.82
CA THR A 572 8.48 15.23 8.83
C THR A 572 9.47 14.14 9.20
N ALA A 573 9.71 13.20 8.29
CA ALA A 573 10.71 12.18 8.47
C ALA A 573 12.12 12.76 8.34
N ILE A 574 13.09 12.08 8.95
CA ILE A 574 14.50 12.48 8.84
C ILE A 574 14.98 12.21 7.42
N PRO A 575 15.60 13.20 6.75
CA PRO A 575 16.18 13.00 5.42
C PRO A 575 17.19 11.86 5.43
N ARG A 576 17.11 10.97 4.46
CA ARG A 576 18.09 9.92 4.22
C ARG A 576 18.49 9.90 2.75
N PHE A 577 19.70 9.43 2.52
CA PHE A 577 20.29 9.33 1.20
C PHE A 577 21.26 8.17 1.17
N TRP A 578 21.45 7.57 -0.01
CA TRP A 578 22.47 6.56 -0.22
C TRP A 578 23.12 6.69 -1.60
N SER A 579 24.32 6.14 -1.73
CA SER A 579 25.01 5.96 -3.00
C SER A 579 25.81 4.66 -2.94
N ASP A 580 25.71 3.87 -4.01
CA ASP A 580 26.42 2.60 -4.13
C ASP A 580 27.54 2.75 -5.16
N GLN A 581 28.78 2.53 -4.73
CA GLN A 581 29.98 2.70 -5.55
C GLN A 581 30.91 1.53 -5.27
N TYR A 582 31.18 0.71 -6.29
CA TYR A 582 31.89 -0.57 -6.12
C TYR A 582 31.12 -1.50 -5.17
N ASP A 583 31.79 -2.07 -4.17
CA ASP A 583 31.25 -2.86 -3.06
C ASP A 583 30.91 -2.02 -1.81
N LEU A 584 30.89 -0.68 -1.95
CA LEU A 584 30.60 0.26 -0.87
C LEU A 584 29.18 0.82 -1.00
N SER A 585 28.40 0.71 0.06
CA SER A 585 27.14 1.45 0.23
C SER A 585 27.34 2.58 1.22
N LEU A 586 27.38 3.82 0.72
CA LEU A 586 27.45 5.02 1.54
C LEU A 586 26.03 5.48 1.88
N GLN A 587 25.77 5.73 3.16
CA GLN A 587 24.45 6.08 3.66
C GLN A 587 24.51 7.29 4.56
N ILE A 588 23.47 8.11 4.50
CA ILE A 588 23.34 9.37 5.22
C ILE A 588 21.99 9.38 5.91
N ALA A 589 21.96 9.79 7.18
CA ALA A 589 20.74 10.21 7.86
C ALA A 589 20.92 11.61 8.44
N GLY A 590 19.93 12.47 8.25
CA GLY A 590 20.00 13.91 8.46
C GLY A 590 20.38 14.69 7.20
N MET A 591 20.42 16.01 7.29
CA MET A 591 20.84 16.89 6.19
C MET A 591 22.32 17.23 6.36
N PRO A 592 23.23 16.76 5.48
CA PRO A 592 24.65 17.08 5.61
C PRO A 592 24.94 18.56 5.43
N ASP A 593 25.80 19.09 6.30
CA ASP A 593 26.49 20.36 6.08
C ASP A 593 27.89 20.06 5.55
N ALA A 594 28.18 20.48 4.31
CA ALA A 594 29.46 20.25 3.65
C ALA A 594 30.65 20.96 4.34
N SER A 595 30.38 21.92 5.23
CA SER A 595 31.39 22.62 6.03
C SER A 595 31.62 21.99 7.42
N ALA A 596 30.79 21.04 7.82
CA ALA A 596 30.87 20.44 9.15
C ALA A 596 32.13 19.60 9.35
N VAL A 597 32.62 19.57 10.59
CA VAL A 597 33.71 18.70 11.05
C VAL A 597 33.11 17.59 11.89
N PRO A 598 33.51 16.32 11.68
CA PRO A 598 32.95 15.21 12.45
C PRO A 598 33.27 15.35 13.95
N LEU A 599 32.26 15.09 14.79
CA LEU A 599 32.40 15.01 16.24
C LEU A 599 33.10 13.72 16.67
N ALA A 600 32.85 12.65 15.93
CA ALA A 600 33.50 11.36 16.09
C ALA A 600 33.72 10.69 14.74
N VAL A 601 34.82 9.95 14.63
CA VAL A 601 35.17 9.15 13.46
C VAL A 601 35.58 7.76 13.93
N ASP A 602 34.85 6.75 13.47
CA ASP A 602 35.31 5.37 13.48
C ASP A 602 36.06 5.13 12.17
N GLY A 603 37.40 5.06 12.24
CA GLY A 603 38.29 4.90 11.09
C GLY A 603 38.55 3.46 10.67
N SER A 604 37.66 2.52 11.03
CA SER A 604 37.72 1.14 10.53
C SER A 604 37.55 1.06 9.01
N HIS A 605 37.70 -0.14 8.43
CA HIS A 605 37.52 -0.37 6.99
C HIS A 605 36.14 0.10 6.47
N ASN A 606 35.13 0.10 7.34
CA ASN A 606 33.78 0.59 7.10
C ASN A 606 33.52 1.83 7.97
N PRO A 607 33.96 3.03 7.52
CA PRO A 607 33.98 4.22 8.37
C PRO A 607 32.58 4.74 8.73
N LEU A 608 32.52 5.37 9.90
CA LEU A 608 31.34 6.08 10.40
C LEU A 608 31.76 7.48 10.87
N TRP A 609 31.13 8.51 10.32
CA TRP A 609 31.30 9.91 10.71
C TRP A 609 30.01 10.40 11.38
N THR A 610 30.14 10.79 12.66
CA THR A 610 29.03 11.34 13.44
C THR A 610 29.16 12.85 13.54
N PHE A 611 28.07 13.56 13.27
CA PHE A 611 27.94 15.01 13.39
C PHE A 611 26.80 15.34 14.37
N GLU A 612 26.56 16.63 14.60
CA GLU A 612 25.52 17.07 15.55
C GLU A 612 24.12 16.61 15.12
N ASN A 613 23.75 16.85 13.86
CA ASN A 613 22.38 16.61 13.35
C ASN A 613 22.33 15.65 12.16
N PHE A 614 23.43 14.97 11.83
CA PHE A 614 23.48 13.97 10.77
C PHE A 614 24.61 12.97 11.00
N VAL A 615 24.55 11.84 10.29
CA VAL A 615 25.57 10.78 10.30
C VAL A 615 25.82 10.31 8.88
N ILE A 616 27.05 9.89 8.60
CA ILE A 616 27.43 9.28 7.34
C ILE A 616 28.17 7.98 7.65
N GLY A 617 27.73 6.87 7.06
CA GLY A 617 28.35 5.56 7.25
C GLY A 617 28.58 4.85 5.92
N VAL A 618 29.64 4.06 5.82
CA VAL A 618 29.95 3.23 4.65
C VAL A 618 29.85 1.77 5.06
N ASN A 619 28.88 1.02 4.52
CA ASN A 619 28.54 -0.33 4.94
C ASN A 619 28.18 -0.42 6.45
N ARG A 620 27.51 0.62 6.96
CA ARG A 620 27.12 0.79 8.38
C ARG A 620 25.63 1.05 8.55
N SER A 621 24.78 0.36 7.79
CA SER A 621 23.32 0.59 7.73
C SER A 621 22.66 0.59 9.10
N ARG A 622 23.06 -0.33 9.98
CA ARG A 622 22.55 -0.41 11.36
C ARG A 622 22.83 0.86 12.17
N ASP A 623 24.07 1.37 12.10
CA ASP A 623 24.48 2.54 12.88
C ASP A 623 23.79 3.81 12.37
N VAL A 624 23.70 3.96 11.04
CA VAL A 624 22.99 5.07 10.41
C VAL A 624 21.50 5.06 10.77
N HIS A 625 20.88 3.87 10.76
CA HIS A 625 19.47 3.72 11.16
C HIS A 625 19.23 4.08 12.63
N ARG A 626 20.06 3.57 13.54
CA ARG A 626 19.96 3.88 14.98
C ARG A 626 20.12 5.36 15.28
N PHE A 627 21.05 6.02 14.59
CA PHE A 627 21.21 7.46 14.70
C PHE A 627 19.97 8.21 14.22
N ALA A 628 19.37 7.79 13.10
CA ALA A 628 18.12 8.37 12.62
C ALA A 628 16.97 8.19 13.64
N GLN A 629 16.82 7.01 14.24
CA GLN A 629 15.80 6.80 15.29
C GLN A 629 16.03 7.71 16.50
N ALA A 630 17.28 7.83 16.96
CA ALA A 630 17.62 8.71 18.08
C ALA A 630 17.29 10.18 17.79
N LEU A 631 17.58 10.66 16.57
CA LEU A 631 17.22 12.02 16.13
C LEU A 631 15.70 12.24 16.05
N ALA A 632 14.92 11.21 15.71
CA ALA A 632 13.46 11.33 15.61
C ALA A 632 12.77 11.48 16.98
N GLY A 633 13.54 11.37 18.08
CA GLY A 633 13.00 11.33 19.43
C GLY A 633 12.24 10.04 19.74
N ASP A 634 12.28 9.07 18.83
CA ASP A 634 11.48 7.86 18.91
C ASP A 634 12.23 6.78 19.67
N SER A 635 12.12 6.86 21.00
CA SER A 635 12.50 5.77 21.91
C SER A 635 11.46 4.64 21.91
N SER A 636 10.41 4.72 21.07
CA SER A 636 9.41 3.65 21.00
C SER A 636 9.98 2.48 20.20
N VAL A 637 10.63 1.59 20.93
CA VAL A 637 10.67 0.18 20.57
C VAL A 637 9.20 -0.24 20.46
N GLY A 638 8.66 -0.22 19.24
CA GLY A 638 7.30 -0.65 18.96
C GLY A 638 7.06 -1.99 19.63
N VAL A 639 6.09 -2.02 20.55
CA VAL A 639 5.71 -3.20 21.32
C VAL A 639 5.52 -4.36 20.35
N ALA A 640 6.26 -5.45 20.56
CA ALA A 640 6.11 -6.67 19.78
C ALA A 640 4.65 -7.12 19.86
N ILE A 641 3.89 -6.92 18.78
CA ILE A 641 2.62 -7.62 18.60
C ILE A 641 3.02 -9.06 18.29
N PRO A 642 2.68 -10.04 19.13
CA PRO A 642 3.02 -11.42 18.86
C PRO A 642 2.17 -11.89 17.67
N HIS A 643 2.72 -11.78 16.46
CA HIS A 643 2.13 -12.41 15.30
C HIS A 643 2.47 -13.89 15.32
N LYS A 644 1.42 -14.73 15.38
CA LYS A 644 1.53 -16.16 15.14
C LYS A 644 2.08 -16.35 13.72
N ALA A 645 2.98 -17.32 13.51
CA ALA A 645 3.43 -17.66 12.17
C ALA A 645 2.21 -17.94 11.28
N PRO A 646 2.17 -17.46 10.03
CA PRO A 646 1.20 -17.98 9.07
C PRO A 646 1.47 -19.49 8.97
N GLU A 647 0.56 -20.27 9.54
CA GLU A 647 0.51 -21.71 9.29
C GLU A 647 0.07 -21.83 7.84
N HIS A 648 0.99 -22.18 6.94
CA HIS A 648 0.59 -22.61 5.61
C HIS A 648 -0.32 -23.83 5.78
N GLU A 649 -1.60 -23.71 5.45
CA GLU A 649 -2.62 -24.77 5.61
C GLU A 649 -2.49 -25.91 4.56
N GLY A 650 -1.41 -25.93 3.77
CA GLY A 650 -1.11 -26.95 2.76
C GLY A 650 0.04 -27.90 3.14
N GLU A 651 0.19 -29.00 2.41
CA GLU A 651 1.36 -29.88 2.56
C GLU A 651 2.65 -29.07 2.29
N THR A 652 3.65 -29.24 3.16
CA THR A 652 4.98 -28.66 2.95
C THR A 652 6.00 -29.77 2.74
N VAL A 653 6.89 -29.57 1.79
CA VAL A 653 8.01 -30.50 1.56
C VAL A 653 9.26 -29.93 2.25
N PRO A 654 9.90 -30.68 3.16
CA PRO A 654 11.16 -30.25 3.76
C PRO A 654 12.27 -30.31 2.71
N GLN A 655 12.88 -29.17 2.41
CA GLN A 655 14.06 -29.05 1.56
C GLN A 655 15.29 -28.79 2.42
N LEU A 656 16.38 -29.53 2.20
CA LEU A 656 17.63 -29.34 2.94
C LEU A 656 18.30 -28.03 2.50
N LEU A 657 18.48 -27.08 3.43
CA LEU A 657 19.26 -25.85 3.21
C LEU A 657 20.76 -26.09 3.34
N GLY A 658 21.16 -27.04 4.19
CA GLY A 658 22.54 -27.46 4.35
C GLY A 658 22.78 -28.20 5.65
N ASN A 659 23.98 -28.78 5.75
CA ASN A 659 24.49 -29.45 6.94
C ASN A 659 25.53 -28.57 7.63
N ASP A 660 25.59 -28.65 8.96
CA ASP A 660 26.54 -27.95 9.81
C ASP A 660 26.56 -26.42 9.61
N ILE A 661 25.39 -25.81 9.33
CA ILE A 661 25.28 -24.36 9.20
C ILE A 661 25.48 -23.70 10.57
N GLN A 662 26.72 -23.31 10.85
CA GLN A 662 27.10 -22.51 12.00
C GLN A 662 26.80 -21.03 11.70
N MET A 663 25.95 -20.44 12.54
CA MET A 663 25.59 -19.02 12.54
C MET A 663 25.57 -18.57 13.99
N ALA A 664 26.10 -17.40 14.34
CA ALA A 664 25.93 -16.80 15.65
C ALA A 664 24.48 -16.28 15.83
N ASP A 665 24.08 -16.03 17.07
CA ASP A 665 22.79 -15.37 17.31
C ASP A 665 22.79 -13.96 16.70
N GLY A 666 21.74 -13.64 15.95
CA GLY A 666 21.59 -12.39 15.21
C GLY A 666 22.21 -12.39 13.81
N ASP A 667 22.85 -13.49 13.39
CA ASP A 667 23.44 -13.60 12.05
C ASP A 667 22.36 -13.69 10.98
N ILE A 668 22.67 -13.08 9.83
CA ILE A 668 21.93 -13.22 8.59
C ILE A 668 22.88 -13.79 7.54
N ARG A 669 22.42 -14.80 6.78
CA ARG A 669 23.20 -15.46 5.75
C ARG A 669 22.35 -15.67 4.51
N ARG A 670 22.89 -15.28 3.34
CA ARG A 670 22.29 -15.66 2.06
C ARG A 670 22.45 -17.17 1.84
N VAL A 671 21.34 -17.84 1.54
CA VAL A 671 21.30 -19.25 1.13
C VAL A 671 20.41 -19.38 -0.08
N SER A 672 20.72 -20.29 -1.00
CA SER A 672 19.90 -20.53 -2.19
C SER A 672 19.07 -21.80 -2.01
N SER A 673 17.79 -21.74 -2.39
CA SER A 673 16.86 -22.87 -2.33
C SER A 673 16.31 -23.19 -3.72
N ALA A 674 16.26 -24.47 -4.06
CA ALA A 674 15.74 -24.92 -5.35
C ALA A 674 14.27 -24.52 -5.52
N GLY A 675 13.96 -23.80 -6.60
CA GLY A 675 12.60 -23.33 -6.92
C GLY A 675 12.14 -22.05 -6.21
N LEU A 676 12.89 -21.56 -5.21
CA LEU A 676 12.58 -20.32 -4.49
C LEU A 676 13.62 -19.20 -4.70
N GLY A 677 14.82 -19.53 -5.16
CA GLY A 677 15.91 -18.55 -5.34
C GLY A 677 16.65 -18.28 -4.03
N ASP A 678 17.16 -17.05 -3.87
CA ASP A 678 17.92 -16.65 -2.71
C ASP A 678 17.02 -16.29 -1.51
N LEU A 679 17.43 -16.74 -0.32
CA LEU A 679 16.79 -16.50 0.95
C LEU A 679 17.78 -15.86 1.95
N ALA A 680 17.27 -14.94 2.75
CA ALA A 680 17.93 -14.48 3.96
C ALA A 680 17.61 -15.45 5.12
N LEU A 681 18.55 -16.35 5.40
CA LEU A 681 18.50 -17.22 6.58
C LEU A 681 18.96 -16.41 7.79
N VAL A 682 18.15 -16.41 8.85
CA VAL A 682 18.38 -15.63 10.07
C VAL A 682 18.42 -16.57 11.26
N ARG A 683 19.45 -16.47 12.10
CA ARG A 683 19.45 -17.11 13.42
C ARG A 683 19.07 -16.09 14.48
N LYS A 684 18.02 -16.38 15.26
CA LYS A 684 17.63 -15.56 16.41
C LYS A 684 17.26 -16.44 17.60
N GLY A 685 18.04 -16.33 18.68
CA GLY A 685 18.09 -17.29 19.77
C GLY A 685 18.38 -18.70 19.26
N ASP A 686 17.56 -19.65 19.70
CA ASP A 686 17.65 -21.07 19.30
C ASP A 686 16.84 -21.39 18.03
N ARG A 687 16.31 -20.38 17.34
CA ARG A 687 15.45 -20.55 16.16
C ARG A 687 16.09 -19.99 14.90
N TYR A 688 15.73 -20.62 13.78
CA TYR A 688 16.06 -20.16 12.45
C TYR A 688 14.80 -19.66 11.73
N PHE A 689 14.97 -18.61 10.94
CA PHE A 689 13.93 -18.01 10.11
C PHE A 689 14.48 -17.88 8.69
N ALA A 690 13.65 -18.09 7.69
CA ALA A 690 14.03 -17.83 6.31
C ALA A 690 13.05 -16.84 5.72
N VAL A 691 13.59 -15.76 5.16
CA VAL A 691 12.84 -14.72 4.44
C VAL A 691 13.34 -14.71 3.01
N GLU A 692 12.46 -14.49 2.03
CA GLU A 692 12.89 -14.25 0.65
C GLU A 692 13.92 -13.12 0.62
N ASP A 693 15.07 -13.35 -0.02
CA ASP A 693 16.19 -12.40 0.08
C ASP A 693 15.89 -11.08 -0.62
N ARG A 694 15.03 -11.10 -1.64
CA ARG A 694 14.60 -9.88 -2.31
C ARG A 694 13.60 -9.14 -1.44
N CYS A 695 13.95 -7.93 -1.04
CA CYS A 695 13.04 -7.04 -0.35
C CYS A 695 11.77 -6.84 -1.20
N PRO A 696 10.57 -6.97 -0.61
CA PRO A 696 9.31 -6.83 -1.37
C PRO A 696 9.03 -5.37 -1.77
N HIS A 697 9.64 -4.40 -1.09
CA HIS A 697 9.57 -2.98 -1.42
C HIS A 697 10.40 -2.64 -2.66
N ALA A 698 11.64 -3.13 -2.73
CA ALA A 698 12.60 -2.80 -3.77
C ALA A 698 13.59 -3.95 -3.93
N GLU A 699 14.38 -4.00 -4.99
CA GLU A 699 15.29 -5.12 -5.25
C GLU A 699 16.55 -5.17 -4.35
N ALA A 700 16.48 -4.63 -3.14
CA ALA A 700 17.55 -4.76 -2.16
C ALA A 700 17.59 -6.18 -1.60
N SER A 701 18.80 -6.68 -1.31
CA SER A 701 18.98 -7.94 -0.61
C SER A 701 18.76 -7.74 0.90
N LEU A 702 17.82 -8.48 1.49
CA LEU A 702 17.55 -8.48 2.92
C LEU A 702 18.69 -9.16 3.69
N SER A 703 19.42 -10.10 3.08
CA SER A 703 20.60 -10.74 3.69
C SER A 703 21.79 -9.80 3.85
N GLU A 704 21.82 -8.70 3.10
CA GLU A 704 22.75 -7.59 3.29
C GLU A 704 22.25 -6.57 4.34
N GLY A 705 21.05 -6.81 4.89
CA GLY A 705 20.42 -6.01 5.93
C GLY A 705 20.94 -6.27 7.33
N PHE A 706 20.11 -5.94 8.32
CA PHE A 706 20.41 -6.21 9.72
C PHE A 706 19.13 -6.52 10.49
N LEU A 707 19.25 -7.15 11.66
CA LEU A 707 18.12 -7.38 12.55
C LEU A 707 17.91 -6.21 13.51
N GLU A 708 16.64 -5.87 13.73
CA GLU A 708 16.18 -4.98 14.80
C GLU A 708 15.01 -5.70 15.51
N GLY A 709 15.24 -6.15 16.75
CA GLY A 709 14.26 -7.00 17.43
C GLY A 709 13.95 -8.27 16.62
N ASP A 710 12.67 -8.53 16.33
CA ASP A 710 12.16 -9.68 15.55
C ASP A 710 11.94 -9.36 14.07
N ARG A 711 12.60 -8.32 13.58
CA ARG A 711 12.45 -7.83 12.21
C ARG A 711 13.79 -7.84 11.48
N ILE A 712 13.75 -8.17 10.20
CA ILE A 712 14.85 -7.96 9.26
C ILE A 712 14.66 -6.60 8.59
N VAL A 713 15.70 -5.77 8.66
CA VAL A 713 15.69 -4.40 8.15
C VAL A 713 16.42 -4.37 6.83
N CYS A 714 15.73 -3.94 5.80
CA CYS A 714 16.30 -3.70 4.48
C CYS A 714 17.47 -2.71 4.60
N PRO A 715 18.66 -3.05 4.08
CA PRO A 715 19.83 -2.18 4.22
C PRO A 715 19.65 -0.86 3.47
N LEU A 716 18.83 -0.85 2.41
CA LEU A 716 18.69 0.27 1.50
C LEU A 716 17.68 1.31 2.00
N HIS A 717 16.44 0.85 2.18
CA HIS A 717 15.29 1.71 2.47
C HIS A 717 14.86 1.63 3.92
N PHE A 718 15.52 0.79 4.73
CA PHE A 718 15.18 0.54 6.14
C PHE A 718 13.75 0.07 6.39
N ALA A 719 13.07 -0.43 5.36
CA ALA A 719 11.84 -1.17 5.48
C ALA A 719 12.10 -2.40 6.38
N GLU A 720 11.29 -2.56 7.42
CA GLU A 720 11.42 -3.61 8.42
C GLU A 720 10.39 -4.69 8.14
N PHE A 721 10.79 -5.96 8.13
CA PHE A 721 9.90 -7.09 7.89
C PHE A 721 9.95 -8.04 9.07
N ASN A 722 8.79 -8.38 9.63
CA ASN A 722 8.74 -9.37 10.70
C ASN A 722 9.26 -10.73 10.22
N LEU A 723 10.20 -11.35 10.96
CA LEU A 723 10.83 -12.62 10.59
C LEU A 723 9.85 -13.80 10.50
N VAL A 724 8.67 -13.66 11.11
CA VAL A 724 7.65 -14.70 11.21
C VAL A 724 6.53 -14.44 10.22
N SER A 725 5.86 -13.29 10.31
CA SER A 725 4.69 -12.98 9.46
C SER A 725 5.06 -12.35 8.12
N GLY A 726 6.30 -11.87 7.98
CA GLY A 726 6.70 -11.06 6.83
C GLY A 726 6.16 -9.64 6.84
N ALA A 727 5.28 -9.29 7.78
CA ALA A 727 4.58 -8.01 7.80
C ALA A 727 5.57 -6.85 7.77
N ALA A 728 5.34 -5.92 6.84
CA ALA A 728 6.16 -4.73 6.67
C ALA A 728 5.81 -3.67 7.72
N SER A 729 6.84 -3.03 8.26
CA SER A 729 6.79 -1.89 9.18
C SER A 729 7.91 -0.92 8.80
N SER A 730 7.75 0.38 9.10
CA SER A 730 8.72 1.41 8.67
C SER A 730 9.05 1.36 7.16
N ALA A 731 8.13 0.84 6.34
CA ALA A 731 8.27 0.69 4.89
C ALA A 731 7.32 1.66 4.17
N PRO A 732 7.58 2.00 2.89
CA PRO A 732 6.62 2.77 2.11
C PRO A 732 5.24 2.11 2.08
N LYS A 733 4.19 2.93 2.13
CA LYS A 733 2.82 2.45 2.15
C LYS A 733 2.54 1.62 0.88
N GLY A 734 1.93 0.44 1.07
CA GLY A 734 1.72 -0.54 -0.01
C GLY A 734 2.86 -1.54 -0.19
N CYS A 735 3.93 -1.46 0.61
CA CYS A 735 4.96 -2.49 0.65
C CYS A 735 4.35 -3.86 1.02
N PRO A 736 4.45 -4.89 0.16
CA PRO A 736 3.97 -6.22 0.50
C PRO A 736 4.73 -6.80 1.69
N SER A 737 4.13 -7.78 2.36
CA SER A 737 4.86 -8.61 3.32
C SER A 737 6.00 -9.35 2.63
N ALA A 738 7.16 -9.43 3.28
CA ALA A 738 8.22 -10.31 2.82
C ALA A 738 7.76 -11.76 2.96
N ARG A 739 8.06 -12.60 1.97
CA ARG A 739 7.68 -14.01 2.06
C ARG A 739 8.57 -14.69 3.08
N THR A 740 7.97 -15.31 4.09
CA THR A 740 8.69 -16.04 5.14
C THR A 740 8.43 -17.53 5.01
N PHE A 741 9.39 -18.34 5.47
CA PHE A 741 9.35 -19.78 5.41
C PHE A 741 9.75 -20.36 6.77
N ARG A 742 9.09 -21.45 7.16
CA ARG A 742 9.44 -22.18 8.39
C ARG A 742 10.75 -22.94 8.17
N VAL A 743 11.67 -22.78 9.11
CA VAL A 743 12.92 -23.56 9.17
C VAL A 743 12.86 -24.51 10.38
N GLU A 744 13.19 -25.77 10.14
CA GLU A 744 13.32 -26.81 11.17
C GLU A 744 14.78 -27.25 11.27
N ALA A 745 15.34 -27.25 12.47
CA ALA A 745 16.65 -27.85 12.74
C ALA A 745 16.47 -29.32 13.15
N ARG A 746 17.12 -30.25 12.43
CA ARG A 746 17.17 -31.68 12.76
C ARG A 746 18.62 -32.11 12.89
N GLY A 747 19.10 -32.26 14.12
CA GLY A 747 20.53 -32.48 14.38
C GLY A 747 21.35 -31.30 13.86
N ASN A 748 22.31 -31.57 12.97
CA ASN A 748 23.16 -30.54 12.37
C ASN A 748 22.63 -30.02 11.03
N SER A 749 21.42 -30.41 10.62
CA SER A 749 20.85 -30.04 9.32
C SER A 749 19.71 -29.04 9.49
N LEU A 750 19.62 -28.06 8.59
CA LEU A 750 18.51 -27.12 8.52
C LEU A 750 17.60 -27.48 7.33
N PHE A 751 16.30 -27.59 7.60
CA PHE A 751 15.27 -27.89 6.61
C PHE A 751 14.32 -26.71 6.45
N LEU A 752 14.13 -26.26 5.22
CA LEU A 752 13.13 -25.29 4.83
C LEU A 752 11.82 -26.00 4.48
N HIS A 753 10.70 -25.58 5.06
CA HIS A 753 9.39 -26.10 4.69
C HIS A 753 8.80 -25.27 3.55
N VAL A 754 8.73 -25.87 2.35
CA VAL A 754 8.21 -25.23 1.14
C VAL A 754 6.80 -25.71 0.84
N PRO A 755 5.79 -24.83 0.77
CA PRO A 755 4.44 -25.17 0.30
C PRO A 755 4.42 -25.84 -1.08
N THR A 756 3.63 -26.90 -1.25
CA THR A 756 3.52 -27.68 -2.51
C THR A 756 2.86 -26.93 -3.67
N ASP A 757 2.11 -25.87 -3.38
CA ASP A 757 1.31 -25.07 -4.33
C ASP A 757 2.02 -23.77 -4.78
N LEU A 758 3.25 -23.55 -4.32
CA LEU A 758 4.04 -22.38 -4.73
C LEU A 758 4.32 -22.42 -6.24
N PRO A 759 3.88 -21.43 -7.03
CA PRO A 759 4.23 -21.37 -8.44
C PRO A 759 5.75 -21.23 -8.55
N ALA A 760 6.40 -22.17 -9.24
CA ALA A 760 7.79 -22.04 -9.61
C ALA A 760 7.94 -20.74 -10.42
N ARG A 761 8.77 -19.81 -9.96
CA ARG A 761 9.19 -18.74 -10.86
C ARG A 761 10.11 -19.38 -11.89
N GLY A 762 9.64 -19.42 -13.15
CA GLY A 762 10.52 -19.60 -14.28
C GLY A 762 11.64 -18.56 -14.16
N GLY A 763 12.88 -19.02 -14.34
CA GLY A 763 13.96 -18.09 -14.63
C GLY A 763 13.51 -17.20 -15.78
N ILE A 764 13.52 -15.90 -15.52
CA ILE A 764 13.50 -14.89 -16.58
C ILE A 764 14.95 -14.75 -17.01
#